data_AF-A0A8C7T699-F1
#
_entry.id   AF-A0A8C7T699-F1
#
_cell.length_a   1.000
_cell.length_b   1.000
_cell.length_c   1.000
_cell.angle_alpha   90.00
_cell.angle_beta   90.00
_cell.angle_gamma   90.00
#
_symmetry.space_group_name_H-M   'P 1'
#
loop_
_entity.id
_entity.type
_entity.pdbx_description
1 polymer ?
#
loop_
_entity_poly.entity_id
_entity_poly.type
_entity_poly.pdbx_seq_one_letter_code
_entity_poly.pdbx_strand_id
1 'polypeptide(L)'
;MDAKRRNSGPPRGGASQAKRGKTGGDWEDSPSIFEEELALFEEADMEAEEREGQAGHDVIPVGELFSTDLNPRWRRPQAAPLNPDSDTLVFQQIDLDYYLGAAVAGMPGQSQGNVPIIRMFGVTDSGNSVCCHVHGFAPYFYIPAPNGFTSDHLSEFKRELNSAVLKDMRYNKDNMSVTVLAVDITHKESMYGYHGKRIADFLRITMAIPRLIAPAKRLLEQGFKFGPFPIQSFSSYEANIDFEIRFMVDSDVVGCCWIELPKGKYRVREERMLGETDAHNPGKVSLCQYEVDVGWTQLISHPAEGEYQRIAPLRVLSFDIECAGRKGIFPEAEKDPVIQIASMVQRQGEKEPFIRTVFTLQSCSSIVGSQVLCFTKESQLLQSWAEFVRTVDADIITGYNIQNFDLPYLLNRAATLKVKLFPYLGRVLGIKSVLRDSSFQSKQMGRRENKILNMEGRVQFDLLQVLLRDYKLRSYTLNAVSFHFLQEQKEDVQHSIITDLQNGNEQTRRRLAVYCLKDAYLPLRLLQKLMCVINYMEMARVTGVPLTYLLSRGQQIKVVSQLLRQAMKQGLVMPVVKPEGGEDYTGATVIEPEKGYYSVPIATLDFSSLYPSIMMAHNLCYTTLLQKGSAEKLGLTPEDFIKTPTGDLFVKSSVRKGLLPDILEDLLSARKKAKAELKKETDPFKKQVLDGRQLALKISANSVYGFTGAQVGKLPCLEISQSVTGFGRQMIEQTKQLVESKYTIANGYQADAKVIYGDTDSVMVKLGVDTVSRAMEVGREAAEWVSSHFTPPIKLEFEKVYYPYLLINKKRYAGLYFSSSADTHDKMDCKGIETVRRDNCTLVANLINTCLQTILIDR
;
A
#
# COMPACT_ATOMS: atom_id res chain seq x y z
N MET A 1 76.58 -17.72 18.74
CA MET A 1 77.78 -16.94 18.42
C MET A 1 77.39 -15.84 17.46
N ASP A 2 77.95 -14.67 17.69
CA ASP A 2 77.64 -13.38 17.11
C ASP A 2 77.52 -13.32 15.58
N ALA A 3 76.62 -12.47 15.07
CA ALA A 3 77.03 -11.36 14.20
C ALA A 3 75.88 -10.38 13.94
N LYS A 4 76.21 -9.11 14.11
CA LYS A 4 75.41 -7.91 13.91
C LYS A 4 75.57 -7.39 12.46
N ARG A 5 74.55 -6.66 12.01
CA ARG A 5 74.53 -5.41 11.19
C ARG A 5 74.29 -5.47 9.67
N ARG A 6 73.18 -4.78 9.34
CA ARG A 6 72.92 -3.74 8.31
C ARG A 6 72.84 -4.16 6.84
N ASN A 7 72.15 -3.47 5.93
CA ASN A 7 70.96 -2.60 5.90
C ASN A 7 70.85 -2.14 4.42
N SER A 8 69.74 -2.34 3.71
CA SER A 8 69.29 -1.46 2.59
C SER A 8 67.93 -1.92 2.05
N GLY A 9 66.93 -1.02 2.09
CA GLY A 9 65.59 -1.20 1.50
C GLY A 9 65.55 -1.06 -0.02
N PRO A 10 64.37 -1.18 -0.67
CA PRO A 10 63.57 0.02 -0.99
C PRO A 10 62.02 -0.26 -0.90
N PRO A 11 61.08 0.51 -1.51
CA PRO A 11 60.17 1.38 -0.76
C PRO A 11 58.65 1.10 -0.93
N ARG A 12 57.90 1.53 0.09
CA ARG A 12 56.50 2.05 0.15
C ARG A 12 55.45 1.60 -0.89
N GLY A 13 54.42 0.93 -0.37
CA GLY A 13 53.03 1.00 -0.83
C GLY A 13 52.10 1.07 0.40
N GLY A 14 51.26 2.10 0.49
CA GLY A 14 50.48 2.45 1.69
C GLY A 14 49.27 1.56 1.93
N ALA A 15 49.14 1.06 3.16
CA ALA A 15 47.95 0.39 3.67
C ALA A 15 47.12 1.37 4.52
N SER A 16 45.82 1.42 4.23
CA SER A 16 44.81 2.20 4.93
C SER A 16 44.71 1.82 6.41
N GLN A 17 44.77 2.82 7.29
CA GLN A 17 44.57 2.67 8.73
C GLN A 17 43.10 2.34 9.04
N ALA A 18 42.81 1.08 9.34
CA ALA A 18 41.66 0.73 10.17
C ALA A 18 42.02 1.04 11.64
N LYS A 19 41.39 2.05 12.23
CA LYS A 19 41.52 2.37 13.66
C LYS A 19 40.97 1.20 14.48
N ARG A 20 41.86 0.45 15.13
CA ARG A 20 41.55 -0.46 16.24
C ARG A 20 40.97 0.35 17.40
N GLY A 21 39.79 -0.04 17.88
CA GLY A 21 39.17 0.52 19.08
C GLY A 21 40.04 0.27 20.31
N LYS A 22 40.23 1.32 21.13
CA LYS A 22 40.86 1.24 22.43
C LYS A 22 39.87 0.60 23.42
N THR A 23 40.25 -0.55 23.96
CA THR A 23 39.76 -1.05 25.25
C THR A 23 40.52 -0.33 26.36
N GLY A 24 39.84 0.49 27.15
CA GLY A 24 40.38 1.15 28.35
C GLY A 24 39.30 2.00 28.99
N GLY A 25 38.95 1.68 30.23
CA GLY A 25 37.90 2.36 30.98
C GLY A 25 38.30 3.78 31.37
N ASP A 26 37.61 4.74 30.77
CA ASP A 26 37.19 6.02 31.35
C ASP A 26 36.08 6.53 30.42
N TRP A 27 34.88 6.73 30.97
CA TRP A 27 33.73 7.20 30.22
C TRP A 27 33.89 8.71 29.99
N GLU A 28 34.42 9.10 28.83
CA GLU A 28 34.38 10.49 28.40
C GLU A 28 32.93 10.90 28.06
N ASP A 29 32.42 11.89 28.79
CA ASP A 29 31.12 12.56 28.70
C ASP A 29 30.98 13.40 27.40
N SER A 30 31.29 12.81 26.24
CA SER A 30 31.04 13.47 24.94
C SER A 30 29.60 13.21 24.50
N PRO A 31 28.84 14.24 24.08
CA PRO A 31 27.47 14.06 23.61
C PRO A 31 27.42 13.06 22.44
N SER A 32 26.40 12.21 22.42
CA SER A 32 26.19 11.31 21.28
C SER A 32 25.87 12.13 20.03
N ILE A 33 26.17 11.58 18.84
CA ILE A 33 25.84 12.21 17.54
C ILE A 33 24.35 12.59 17.46
N PHE A 34 23.48 11.83 18.12
CA PHE A 34 22.05 12.14 18.15
C PHE A 34 21.70 13.30 19.09
N GLU A 35 22.41 13.45 20.21
CA GLU A 35 22.25 14.62 21.08
C GLU A 35 22.71 15.92 20.40
N GLU A 36 23.77 15.85 19.59
CA GLU A 36 24.16 16.95 18.71
C GLU A 36 23.06 17.28 17.70
N GLU A 37 22.44 16.26 17.08
CA GLU A 37 21.30 16.44 16.16
C GLU A 37 20.09 17.11 16.87
N LEU A 38 19.78 16.70 18.11
CA LEU A 38 18.71 17.32 18.91
C LEU A 38 19.02 18.78 19.26
N ALA A 39 20.27 19.11 19.54
CA ALA A 39 20.69 20.49 19.81
C ALA A 39 20.55 21.39 18.57
N LEU A 40 20.89 20.88 17.38
CA LEU A 40 20.69 21.61 16.13
C LEU A 40 19.21 21.90 15.84
N PHE A 41 18.31 20.97 16.20
CA PHE A 41 16.87 21.23 16.09
C PHE A 41 16.38 22.32 17.04
N GLU A 42 16.97 22.44 18.22
CA GLU A 42 16.65 23.52 19.16
C GLU A 42 17.09 24.88 18.62
N GLU A 43 18.28 24.97 18.03
CA GLU A 43 18.75 26.19 17.38
C GLU A 43 17.81 26.63 16.24
N ALA A 44 17.40 25.68 15.39
CA ALA A 44 16.46 25.94 14.30
C ALA A 44 15.07 26.37 14.81
N ASP A 45 14.59 25.75 15.88
CA ASP A 45 13.31 26.12 16.50
C ASP A 45 13.36 27.51 17.14
N MET A 46 14.45 27.87 17.82
CA MET A 46 14.63 29.21 18.38
C MET A 46 14.62 30.29 17.29
N GLU A 47 15.29 30.05 16.15
CA GLU A 47 15.24 30.95 14.99
C GLU A 47 13.83 31.09 14.38
N ALA A 48 13.02 30.03 14.43
CA ALA A 48 11.63 30.05 13.97
C ALA A 48 10.70 30.75 14.99
N GLU A 49 10.91 30.53 16.28
CA GLU A 49 10.14 31.12 17.38
C GLU A 49 10.37 32.62 17.55
N GLU A 50 11.59 33.11 17.27
CA GLU A 50 11.88 34.56 17.22
C GLU A 50 10.99 35.30 16.19
N ARG A 51 10.38 34.57 15.25
CA ARG A 51 9.42 35.09 14.26
C ARG A 51 7.95 34.92 14.64
N GLU A 52 7.61 34.01 15.57
CA GLU A 52 6.22 33.62 15.88
C GLU A 52 5.77 33.80 17.35
N GLY A 53 6.66 34.18 18.27
CA GLY A 53 6.32 34.45 19.68
C GLY A 53 6.45 33.23 20.60
N GLN A 54 6.92 33.49 21.83
CA GLN A 54 7.55 32.56 22.78
C GLN A 54 6.72 31.32 23.21
N ALA A 55 7.38 30.16 23.30
CA ALA A 55 6.97 29.04 24.17
C ALA A 55 8.16 28.51 24.99
N GLY A 56 8.07 28.54 26.32
CA GLY A 56 9.15 28.16 27.23
C GLY A 56 9.50 26.67 27.24
N HIS A 57 10.79 26.38 27.35
CA HIS A 57 11.37 25.05 27.54
C HIS A 57 11.52 24.74 29.03
N ASP A 58 10.50 24.14 29.65
CA ASP A 58 10.57 23.76 31.07
C ASP A 58 10.38 22.26 31.30
N VAL A 59 11.24 21.72 32.18
CA VAL A 59 11.04 20.42 32.83
C VAL A 59 9.87 20.56 33.79
N ILE A 60 8.78 19.82 33.58
CA ILE A 60 7.66 19.84 34.51
C ILE A 60 8.00 18.91 35.70
N PRO A 61 8.12 19.44 36.93
CA PRO A 61 8.49 18.65 38.09
C PRO A 61 7.42 17.64 38.50
N VAL A 62 7.85 16.67 39.30
CA VAL A 62 7.10 15.49 39.72
C VAL A 62 5.93 15.85 40.65
N GLY A 63 4.69 15.98 40.13
CA GLY A 63 3.46 16.02 40.95
C GLY A 63 2.33 16.95 40.46
N GLU A 64 1.10 16.46 40.66
CA GLU A 64 -0.25 16.97 40.29
C GLU A 64 -0.67 16.95 38.81
N LEU A 65 -1.89 16.44 38.57
CA LEU A 65 -2.50 16.30 37.25
C LEU A 65 -2.69 17.67 36.61
N PHE A 66 -2.13 17.85 35.41
CA PHE A 66 -2.59 18.73 34.33
C PHE A 66 -3.28 20.03 34.76
N SER A 67 -2.54 21.15 34.72
CA SER A 67 -3.18 22.41 34.34
C SER A 67 -3.44 22.35 32.81
N THR A 68 -4.60 22.85 32.38
CA THR A 68 -5.10 22.83 31.00
C THR A 68 -4.28 23.66 30.00
N ASP A 69 -3.21 24.31 30.45
CA ASP A 69 -2.27 25.07 29.62
C ASP A 69 -1.21 24.14 29.02
N LEU A 70 -1.67 23.23 28.16
CA LEU A 70 -0.84 22.36 27.34
C LEU A 70 0.13 23.20 26.50
N ASN A 71 1.34 22.67 26.24
CA ASN A 71 2.28 23.23 25.27
C ASN A 71 1.50 23.59 23.99
N PRO A 72 1.34 24.89 23.65
CA PRO A 72 0.44 25.32 22.58
C PRO A 72 0.82 24.71 21.24
N ARG A 73 2.09 24.31 21.07
CA ARG A 73 2.62 23.63 19.88
C ARG A 73 1.97 22.27 19.62
N TRP A 74 1.42 21.60 20.63
CA TRP A 74 0.79 20.29 20.45
C TRP A 74 -0.53 20.38 19.68
N ARG A 75 -1.33 21.42 19.89
CA ARG A 75 -2.65 21.53 19.25
C ARG A 75 -2.52 21.84 17.77
N ARG A 76 -3.53 21.48 16.98
CA ARG A 76 -3.65 21.97 15.60
C ARG A 76 -3.87 23.49 15.60
N PRO A 77 -3.51 24.19 14.52
CA PRO A 77 -3.88 25.60 14.33
C PRO A 77 -5.38 25.80 14.57
N GLN A 78 -5.77 26.96 15.09
CA GLN A 78 -7.18 27.23 15.36
C GLN A 78 -7.98 27.21 14.05
N ALA A 79 -9.06 26.42 14.03
CA ALA A 79 -9.99 26.37 12.93
C ALA A 79 -10.86 27.63 12.91
N ALA A 80 -10.97 28.27 11.75
CA ALA A 80 -11.89 29.38 11.56
C ALA A 80 -13.34 28.88 11.65
N PRO A 81 -14.29 29.67 12.18
CA PRO A 81 -15.71 29.31 12.14
C PRO A 81 -16.17 29.07 10.69
N LEU A 82 -16.93 28.01 10.47
CA LEU A 82 -17.43 27.64 9.16
C LEU A 82 -18.90 28.05 9.02
N ASN A 83 -19.23 28.88 8.04
CA ASN A 83 -20.60 29.21 7.69
C ASN A 83 -21.06 28.34 6.50
N PRO A 84 -21.95 27.35 6.73
CA PRO A 84 -22.36 26.42 5.68
C PRO A 84 -23.06 27.10 4.50
N ASP A 85 -23.66 28.28 4.66
CA ASP A 85 -24.38 28.97 3.58
C ASP A 85 -23.45 29.72 2.62
N SER A 86 -22.27 30.15 3.08
CA SER A 86 -21.31 30.91 2.28
C SER A 86 -20.05 30.15 1.92
N ASP A 87 -19.62 29.22 2.77
CA ASP A 87 -18.27 28.67 2.73
C ASP A 87 -18.26 27.29 2.08
N THR A 88 -17.24 27.04 1.26
CA THR A 88 -16.94 25.71 0.72
C THR A 88 -15.87 25.07 1.60
N LEU A 89 -16.08 23.82 2.03
CA LEU A 89 -15.09 23.06 2.78
C LEU A 89 -14.33 22.10 1.86
N VAL A 90 -13.01 22.25 1.76
CA VAL A 90 -12.14 21.39 0.95
C VAL A 90 -11.12 20.70 1.85
N PHE A 91 -11.05 19.37 1.77
CA PHE A 91 -10.13 18.58 2.60
C PHE A 91 -9.66 17.31 1.89
N GLN A 92 -8.45 16.85 2.21
CA GLN A 92 -7.95 15.57 1.74
C GLN A 92 -8.38 14.46 2.70
N GLN A 93 -9.14 13.49 2.20
CA GLN A 93 -9.53 12.33 3.00
C GLN A 93 -8.35 11.37 3.19
N ILE A 94 -8.17 10.77 4.37
CA ILE A 94 -7.10 9.80 4.67
C ILE A 94 -7.63 8.43 5.11
N ASP A 95 -8.82 8.41 5.71
CA ASP A 95 -9.47 7.22 6.23
C ASP A 95 -10.97 7.30 5.95
N LEU A 96 -11.56 6.15 5.67
CA LEU A 96 -12.96 6.02 5.30
C LEU A 96 -13.49 4.70 5.86
N ASP A 97 -14.53 4.81 6.68
CA ASP A 97 -15.28 3.67 7.21
C ASP A 97 -16.79 3.91 7.11
N TYR A 98 -17.57 2.99 7.67
CA TYR A 98 -18.99 3.22 7.90
C TYR A 98 -19.40 2.75 9.29
N TYR A 99 -20.51 3.32 9.75
CA TYR A 99 -21.18 2.88 10.97
C TYR A 99 -22.69 2.84 10.76
N LEU A 100 -23.38 2.15 11.66
CA LEU A 100 -24.84 2.17 11.71
C LEU A 100 -25.27 3.24 12.71
N GLY A 101 -26.02 4.25 12.27
CA GLY A 101 -26.49 5.36 13.09
C GLY A 101 -27.94 5.73 12.80
N ALA A 102 -28.53 6.57 13.65
CA ALA A 102 -29.88 7.08 13.41
C ALA A 102 -29.92 7.96 12.15
N ALA A 103 -31.04 7.89 11.41
CA ALA A 103 -31.27 8.79 10.29
C ALA A 103 -31.33 10.25 10.77
N VAL A 104 -30.64 11.14 10.04
CA VAL A 104 -30.61 12.57 10.34
C VAL A 104 -31.67 13.28 9.51
N ALA A 105 -32.53 14.09 10.15
CA ALA A 105 -33.60 14.78 9.45
C ALA A 105 -33.03 15.78 8.41
N GLY A 106 -33.64 15.82 7.23
CA GLY A 106 -33.17 16.63 6.10
C GLY A 106 -32.02 16.01 5.30
N MET A 107 -31.41 14.91 5.78
CA MET A 107 -30.43 14.13 5.01
C MET A 107 -31.13 13.07 4.14
N PRO A 108 -30.56 12.71 2.98
CA PRO A 108 -31.15 11.70 2.10
C PRO A 108 -31.07 10.29 2.71
N GLY A 109 -31.89 9.38 2.19
CA GLY A 109 -31.90 7.97 2.58
C GLY A 109 -33.14 7.54 3.34
N GLN A 110 -33.05 6.39 4.00
CA GLN A 110 -34.12 5.86 4.84
C GLN A 110 -34.26 6.69 6.13
N SER A 111 -35.49 6.96 6.55
CA SER A 111 -35.81 7.76 7.73
C SER A 111 -36.14 6.95 9.00
N GLN A 112 -36.19 5.62 8.89
CA GLN A 112 -36.58 4.72 9.99
C GLN A 112 -35.44 3.77 10.35
N GLY A 113 -35.19 3.61 11.65
CA GLY A 113 -34.19 2.69 12.18
C GLY A 113 -32.75 3.17 11.97
N ASN A 114 -31.80 2.27 12.25
CA ASN A 114 -30.39 2.53 12.02
C ASN A 114 -30.07 2.38 10.52
N VAL A 115 -29.41 3.38 9.96
CA VAL A 115 -28.98 3.44 8.56
C VAL A 115 -27.45 3.42 8.47
N PRO A 116 -26.87 2.89 7.38
CA PRO A 116 -25.44 2.97 7.16
C PRO A 116 -25.06 4.41 6.79
N ILE A 117 -24.10 4.97 7.54
CA ILE A 117 -23.53 6.30 7.30
C ILE A 117 -22.04 6.10 7.04
N ILE A 118 -21.57 6.61 5.90
CA ILE A 118 -20.14 6.61 5.57
C ILE A 118 -19.49 7.74 6.35
N ARG A 119 -18.32 7.49 6.94
CA ARG A 119 -17.57 8.51 7.67
C ARG A 119 -16.19 8.67 7.04
N MET A 120 -15.87 9.89 6.65
CA MET A 120 -14.57 10.25 6.09
C MET A 120 -13.81 11.13 7.09
N PHE A 121 -12.55 10.80 7.32
CA PHE A 121 -11.64 11.62 8.08
C PHE A 121 -10.59 12.22 7.16
N GLY A 122 -10.20 13.45 7.43
CA GLY A 122 -9.21 14.13 6.59
C GLY A 122 -8.73 15.45 7.14
N VAL A 123 -7.98 16.16 6.31
CA VAL A 123 -7.27 17.39 6.70
C VAL A 123 -7.40 18.45 5.61
N THR A 124 -7.69 19.69 5.99
CA THR A 124 -7.72 20.85 5.06
C THR A 124 -6.30 21.28 4.66
N ASP A 125 -6.15 22.12 3.64
CA ASP A 125 -4.84 22.72 3.29
C ASP A 125 -4.21 23.48 4.49
N SER A 126 -5.02 24.12 5.34
CA SER A 126 -4.56 24.81 6.56
C SER A 126 -4.24 23.89 7.75
N GLY A 127 -4.30 22.57 7.58
CA GLY A 127 -3.97 21.61 8.65
C GLY A 127 -5.06 21.35 9.68
N ASN A 128 -6.31 21.74 9.41
CA ASN A 128 -7.44 21.47 10.30
C ASN A 128 -8.02 20.08 10.07
N SER A 129 -8.36 19.34 11.14
CA SER A 129 -8.95 18.00 11.02
C SER A 129 -10.47 18.04 10.77
N VAL A 130 -10.95 17.15 9.90
CA VAL A 130 -12.34 17.06 9.44
C VAL A 130 -12.89 15.66 9.69
N CYS A 131 -14.09 15.58 10.26
CA CYS A 131 -14.95 14.39 10.27
C CYS A 131 -16.20 14.69 9.43
N CYS A 132 -16.35 14.01 8.29
CA CYS A 132 -17.47 14.20 7.37
C CYS A 132 -18.36 12.95 7.38
N HIS A 133 -19.61 13.12 7.80
CA HIS A 133 -20.64 12.09 7.78
C HIS A 133 -21.44 12.19 6.48
N VAL A 134 -21.39 11.13 5.69
CA VAL A 134 -22.00 11.07 4.35
C VAL A 134 -23.23 10.17 4.39
N HIS A 135 -24.40 10.78 4.11
CA HIS A 135 -25.71 10.17 4.32
C HIS A 135 -26.39 9.71 3.03
N GLY A 136 -27.28 8.74 3.15
CA GLY A 136 -28.21 8.33 2.10
C GLY A 136 -27.70 7.33 1.08
N PHE A 137 -26.51 6.78 1.29
CA PHE A 137 -25.98 5.70 0.46
C PHE A 137 -26.41 4.34 1.00
N ALA A 138 -27.09 3.53 0.17
CA ALA A 138 -27.59 2.23 0.56
C ALA A 138 -26.89 1.09 -0.20
N PRO A 139 -26.58 -0.05 0.46
CA PRO A 139 -25.95 -1.19 -0.17
C PRO A 139 -26.87 -1.88 -1.18
N TYR A 140 -26.33 -2.38 -2.28
CA TYR A 140 -27.11 -3.10 -3.28
C TYR A 140 -26.29 -4.15 -4.03
N PHE A 141 -26.99 -5.05 -4.71
CA PHE A 141 -26.42 -6.04 -5.62
C PHE A 141 -27.40 -6.31 -6.77
N TYR A 142 -26.99 -7.13 -7.75
CA TYR A 142 -27.82 -7.42 -8.92
C TYR A 142 -28.09 -8.92 -9.08
N ILE A 143 -29.23 -9.24 -9.68
CA ILE A 143 -29.57 -10.57 -10.21
C ILE A 143 -30.20 -10.42 -11.60
N PRO A 144 -30.11 -11.41 -12.51
CA PRO A 144 -30.86 -11.39 -13.76
C PRO A 144 -32.37 -11.38 -13.48
N ALA A 145 -33.12 -10.59 -14.24
CA ALA A 145 -34.57 -10.61 -14.17
C ALA A 145 -35.12 -11.92 -14.78
N PRO A 146 -36.14 -12.55 -14.15
CA PRO A 146 -36.83 -13.69 -14.74
C PRO A 146 -37.45 -13.37 -16.11
N ASN A 147 -37.56 -14.38 -16.98
CA ASN A 147 -38.26 -14.23 -18.25
C ASN A 147 -39.72 -13.81 -18.01
N GLY A 148 -40.16 -12.72 -18.64
CA GLY A 148 -41.50 -12.17 -18.45
C GLY A 148 -41.69 -11.33 -17.18
N PHE A 149 -40.61 -11.00 -16.46
CA PHE A 149 -40.66 -10.05 -15.35
C PHE A 149 -40.94 -8.63 -15.87
N THR A 150 -41.77 -7.89 -15.13
CA THR A 150 -42.24 -6.53 -15.50
C THR A 150 -42.32 -5.66 -14.25
N SER A 151 -42.56 -4.36 -14.42
CA SER A 151 -42.73 -3.41 -13.32
C SER A 151 -43.79 -3.82 -12.30
N ASP A 152 -44.86 -4.50 -12.76
CA ASP A 152 -45.98 -4.89 -11.91
C ASP A 152 -45.57 -5.91 -10.83
N HIS A 153 -44.53 -6.69 -11.11
CA HIS A 153 -44.00 -7.73 -10.24
C HIS A 153 -43.01 -7.20 -9.17
N LEU A 154 -42.53 -5.96 -9.31
CA LEU A 154 -41.50 -5.40 -8.41
C LEU A 154 -41.97 -5.32 -6.95
N SER A 155 -43.22 -4.89 -6.74
CA SER A 155 -43.79 -4.72 -5.41
C SER A 155 -43.91 -6.05 -4.66
N GLU A 156 -44.37 -7.09 -5.35
CA GLU A 156 -44.47 -8.44 -4.81
C GLU A 156 -43.10 -9.06 -4.55
N PHE A 157 -42.17 -8.97 -5.50
CA PHE A 157 -40.81 -9.48 -5.34
C PHE A 157 -40.13 -8.85 -4.10
N LYS A 158 -40.21 -7.52 -3.98
CA LYS A 158 -39.68 -6.79 -2.81
C LYS A 158 -40.30 -7.30 -1.51
N ARG A 159 -41.63 -7.45 -1.46
CA ARG A 159 -42.36 -7.89 -0.26
C ARG A 159 -41.96 -9.31 0.16
N GLU A 160 -41.89 -10.23 -0.79
CA GLU A 160 -41.54 -11.63 -0.51
C GLU A 160 -40.08 -11.76 -0.08
N LEU A 161 -39.15 -11.04 -0.73
CA LEU A 161 -37.74 -11.07 -0.35
C LEU A 161 -37.53 -10.44 1.03
N ASN A 162 -38.20 -9.31 1.31
CA ASN A 162 -38.19 -8.68 2.63
C ASN A 162 -38.64 -9.65 3.72
N SER A 163 -39.75 -10.35 3.48
CA SER A 163 -40.32 -11.34 4.39
C SER A 163 -39.41 -12.55 4.59
N ALA A 164 -38.79 -13.04 3.52
CA ALA A 164 -37.86 -14.17 3.57
C ALA A 164 -36.59 -13.82 4.38
N VAL A 165 -36.00 -12.66 4.13
CA VAL A 165 -34.82 -12.20 4.87
C VAL A 165 -35.15 -11.98 6.35
N LEU A 166 -36.30 -11.38 6.67
CA LEU A 166 -36.73 -11.21 8.07
C LEU A 166 -36.92 -12.55 8.79
N LYS A 167 -37.50 -13.57 8.13
CA LYS A 167 -37.66 -14.92 8.70
C LYS A 167 -36.33 -15.65 8.88
N ASP A 168 -35.35 -15.40 8.02
CA ASP A 168 -34.00 -15.99 8.11
C ASP A 168 -33.16 -15.39 9.26
N MET A 169 -33.49 -14.16 9.70
CA MET A 169 -32.82 -13.52 10.82
C MET A 169 -33.09 -14.26 12.13
N ARG A 170 -32.08 -14.95 12.65
CA ARG A 170 -32.14 -15.63 13.96
C ARG A 170 -32.41 -14.67 15.13
N TYR A 171 -31.98 -13.41 15.01
CA TYR A 171 -32.16 -12.38 16.03
C TYR A 171 -32.25 -10.99 15.38
N ASN A 172 -33.41 -10.35 15.48
CA ASN A 172 -33.65 -9.01 14.93
C ASN A 172 -33.29 -7.91 15.93
N LYS A 173 -31.99 -7.77 16.24
CA LYS A 173 -31.48 -6.83 17.25
C LYS A 173 -31.91 -5.38 17.02
N ASP A 174 -32.04 -4.98 15.76
CA ASP A 174 -32.35 -3.61 15.35
C ASP A 174 -33.86 -3.37 15.14
N ASN A 175 -34.73 -4.32 15.54
CA ASN A 175 -36.19 -4.28 15.37
C ASN A 175 -36.62 -3.84 13.96
N MET A 176 -35.90 -4.32 12.94
CA MET A 176 -36.13 -3.91 11.56
C MET A 176 -37.42 -4.52 11.04
N SER A 177 -38.29 -3.69 10.47
CA SER A 177 -39.47 -4.10 9.71
C SER A 177 -39.21 -4.15 8.20
N VAL A 178 -38.18 -3.43 7.73
CA VAL A 178 -37.79 -3.33 6.33
C VAL A 178 -36.32 -3.69 6.17
N THR A 179 -36.05 -4.76 5.42
CA THR A 179 -34.72 -5.27 5.05
C THR A 179 -34.37 -4.96 3.60
N VAL A 180 -35.38 -4.90 2.72
CA VAL A 180 -35.24 -4.56 1.28
C VAL A 180 -35.86 -3.20 1.02
N LEU A 181 -35.05 -2.21 0.62
CA LEU A 181 -35.49 -0.83 0.41
C LEU A 181 -36.13 -0.62 -0.96
N ALA A 182 -35.52 -1.15 -2.00
CA ALA A 182 -35.96 -1.00 -3.38
C ALA A 182 -35.57 -2.21 -4.22
N VAL A 183 -36.36 -2.47 -5.25
CA VAL A 183 -36.04 -3.40 -6.32
C VAL A 183 -36.36 -2.67 -7.61
N ASP A 184 -35.36 -2.52 -8.47
CA ASP A 184 -35.47 -1.74 -9.70
C ASP A 184 -35.03 -2.60 -10.90
N ILE A 185 -35.72 -2.47 -12.04
CA ILE A 185 -35.27 -3.06 -13.30
C ILE A 185 -34.18 -2.16 -13.89
N THR A 186 -33.05 -2.75 -14.23
CA THR A 186 -31.90 -2.08 -14.83
C THR A 186 -31.43 -2.85 -16.05
N HIS A 187 -31.05 -2.13 -17.10
CA HIS A 187 -30.56 -2.71 -18.34
C HIS A 187 -29.04 -2.80 -18.29
N LYS A 188 -28.50 -4.00 -18.20
CA LYS A 188 -27.07 -4.26 -18.00
C LYS A 188 -26.60 -5.42 -18.86
N GLU A 189 -25.29 -5.56 -18.97
CA GLU A 189 -24.66 -6.73 -19.58
C GLU A 189 -23.73 -7.43 -18.57
N SER A 190 -23.69 -8.76 -18.60
CA SER A 190 -22.72 -9.53 -17.81
C SER A 190 -21.31 -9.30 -18.35
N MET A 191 -20.39 -9.00 -17.45
CA MET A 191 -18.98 -8.78 -17.81
C MET A 191 -18.25 -10.07 -18.25
N TYR A 192 -18.75 -11.25 -17.89
CA TYR A 192 -18.04 -12.52 -18.10
C TYR A 192 -18.52 -13.23 -19.36
N GLY A 193 -17.63 -13.33 -20.35
CA GLY A 193 -17.91 -13.83 -21.69
C GLY A 193 -18.49 -12.78 -22.64
N TYR A 194 -18.29 -12.96 -23.94
CA TYR A 194 -18.91 -12.15 -24.98
C TYR A 194 -20.27 -12.72 -25.40
N HIS A 195 -21.33 -11.92 -25.24
CA HIS A 195 -22.72 -12.32 -25.51
C HIS A 195 -23.37 -11.47 -26.61
N GLY A 196 -22.59 -10.98 -27.57
CA GLY A 196 -23.12 -10.20 -28.70
C GLY A 196 -23.60 -8.78 -28.32
N LYS A 197 -23.04 -8.18 -27.26
CA LYS A 197 -23.51 -6.90 -26.68
C LYS A 197 -24.99 -6.93 -26.28
N ARG A 198 -25.50 -8.12 -25.95
CA ARG A 198 -26.89 -8.31 -25.55
C ARG A 198 -27.09 -7.70 -24.16
N ILE A 199 -27.85 -6.61 -24.15
CA ILE A 199 -28.36 -6.02 -22.92
C ILE A 199 -29.50 -6.92 -22.41
N ALA A 200 -29.46 -7.23 -21.12
CA ALA A 200 -30.49 -7.99 -20.43
C ALA A 200 -31.04 -7.19 -19.24
N ASP A 201 -32.24 -7.56 -18.82
CA ASP A 201 -32.86 -7.00 -17.65
C ASP A 201 -32.25 -7.62 -16.39
N PHE A 202 -31.80 -6.77 -15.48
CA PHE A 202 -31.30 -7.11 -14.16
C PHE A 202 -32.13 -6.43 -13.10
N LEU A 203 -32.42 -7.14 -12.01
CA LEU A 203 -33.01 -6.55 -10.82
C LEU A 203 -31.88 -6.02 -9.93
N ARG A 204 -31.86 -4.70 -9.71
CA ARG A 204 -31.04 -4.05 -8.68
C ARG A 204 -31.78 -4.13 -7.36
N ILE A 205 -31.23 -4.86 -6.40
CA ILE A 205 -31.84 -5.05 -5.08
C ILE A 205 -31.08 -4.19 -4.07
N THR A 206 -31.75 -3.17 -3.55
CA THR A 206 -31.21 -2.26 -2.53
C THR A 206 -31.61 -2.74 -1.14
N MET A 207 -30.62 -2.97 -0.28
CA MET A 207 -30.77 -3.50 1.07
C MET A 207 -30.66 -2.38 2.12
N ALA A 208 -31.27 -2.58 3.28
CA ALA A 208 -31.26 -1.58 4.36
C ALA A 208 -29.85 -1.36 4.96
N ILE A 209 -29.10 -2.45 5.15
CA ILE A 209 -27.75 -2.44 5.75
C ILE A 209 -26.84 -3.48 5.09
N PRO A 210 -25.50 -3.27 5.06
CA PRO A 210 -24.60 -4.09 4.24
C PRO A 210 -24.62 -5.58 4.57
N ARG A 211 -24.71 -5.92 5.87
CA ARG A 211 -24.73 -7.31 6.35
C ARG A 211 -25.92 -8.14 5.84
N LEU A 212 -26.97 -7.50 5.33
CA LEU A 212 -28.13 -8.21 4.77
C LEU A 212 -27.95 -8.71 3.34
N ILE A 213 -26.91 -8.26 2.62
CA ILE A 213 -26.62 -8.79 1.28
C ILE A 213 -26.36 -10.29 1.34
N ALA A 214 -25.56 -10.76 2.30
CA ALA A 214 -25.20 -12.18 2.41
C ALA A 214 -26.40 -13.13 2.57
N PRO A 215 -27.35 -12.92 3.52
CA PRO A 215 -28.54 -13.76 3.62
C PRO A 215 -29.47 -13.61 2.42
N ALA A 216 -29.70 -12.40 1.89
CA ALA A 216 -30.54 -12.20 0.71
C ALA A 216 -29.99 -12.95 -0.51
N LYS A 217 -28.68 -12.82 -0.77
CA LYS A 217 -27.96 -13.57 -1.80
C LYS A 217 -28.15 -15.08 -1.63
N ARG A 218 -27.93 -15.61 -0.42
CA ARG A 218 -28.06 -17.05 -0.14
C ARG A 218 -29.47 -17.57 -0.43
N LEU A 219 -30.50 -16.85 0.03
CA LEU A 219 -31.91 -17.23 -0.18
C LEU A 219 -32.26 -17.24 -1.68
N LEU A 220 -31.78 -16.25 -2.44
CA LEU A 220 -31.98 -16.18 -3.88
C LEU A 220 -31.24 -17.29 -4.63
N GLU A 221 -30.04 -17.69 -4.19
CA GLU A 221 -29.26 -18.77 -4.81
C GLU A 221 -29.85 -20.17 -4.51
N GLN A 222 -30.43 -20.38 -3.32
CA GLN A 222 -31.01 -21.67 -2.90
C GLN A 222 -32.37 -21.98 -3.50
N GLY A 223 -33.04 -20.98 -4.09
CA GLY A 223 -34.36 -21.10 -4.69
C GLY A 223 -35.34 -20.15 -4.01
N PHE A 224 -35.92 -19.25 -4.80
CA PHE A 224 -36.83 -18.20 -4.30
C PHE A 224 -38.16 -18.23 -5.07
N LYS A 225 -39.26 -18.12 -4.34
CA LYS A 225 -40.64 -18.11 -4.86
C LYS A 225 -41.28 -16.75 -4.59
N PHE A 226 -41.90 -16.20 -5.62
CA PHE A 226 -42.75 -15.01 -5.52
C PHE A 226 -43.76 -15.04 -6.66
N GLY A 227 -44.97 -14.52 -6.42
CA GLY A 227 -46.00 -14.35 -7.45
C GLY A 227 -46.24 -15.55 -8.36
N PRO A 228 -46.42 -15.33 -9.68
CA PRO A 228 -46.68 -16.40 -10.63
C PRO A 228 -45.42 -17.19 -11.02
N PHE A 229 -44.22 -16.71 -10.69
CA PHE A 229 -42.96 -17.35 -11.10
C PHE A 229 -42.67 -18.61 -10.29
N PRO A 230 -42.23 -19.72 -10.91
CA PRO A 230 -41.85 -20.93 -10.17
C PRO A 230 -40.67 -20.67 -9.23
N ILE A 231 -40.44 -21.59 -8.29
CA ILE A 231 -39.20 -21.58 -7.49
C ILE A 231 -38.03 -21.67 -8.47
N GLN A 232 -37.14 -20.67 -8.42
CA GLN A 232 -35.94 -20.64 -9.25
C GLN A 232 -34.76 -20.07 -8.47
N SER A 233 -33.57 -20.53 -8.84
CA SER A 233 -32.31 -20.04 -8.29
C SER A 233 -31.77 -18.90 -9.14
N PHE A 234 -31.21 -17.90 -8.49
CA PHE A 234 -30.64 -16.73 -9.14
C PHE A 234 -29.12 -16.70 -9.03
N SER A 235 -28.44 -16.36 -10.12
CA SER A 235 -27.03 -15.97 -10.06
C SER A 235 -26.92 -14.54 -9.55
N SER A 236 -25.98 -14.33 -8.64
CA SER A 236 -25.75 -13.01 -8.04
C SER A 236 -24.57 -12.29 -8.67
N TYR A 237 -24.68 -10.98 -8.79
CA TYR A 237 -23.69 -10.08 -9.35
C TYR A 237 -23.38 -8.99 -8.33
N GLU A 238 -22.09 -8.71 -8.15
CA GLU A 238 -21.56 -7.68 -7.23
C GLU A 238 -22.01 -7.81 -5.76
N ALA A 239 -22.57 -8.96 -5.37
CA ALA A 239 -23.02 -9.23 -4.00
C ALA A 239 -21.87 -9.50 -3.00
N ASN A 240 -20.62 -9.47 -3.45
CA ASN A 240 -19.42 -9.70 -2.64
C ASN A 240 -18.48 -8.47 -2.64
N ILE A 241 -19.02 -7.27 -2.86
CA ILE A 241 -18.27 -6.01 -2.83
C ILE A 241 -18.40 -5.37 -1.45
N ASP A 242 -17.26 -4.93 -0.89
CA ASP A 242 -17.19 -4.24 0.40
C ASP A 242 -17.93 -2.89 0.26
N PHE A 243 -18.70 -2.48 1.28
CA PHE A 243 -19.64 -1.35 1.18
C PHE A 243 -18.93 -0.03 0.88
N GLU A 244 -17.77 0.17 1.49
CA GLU A 244 -16.86 1.30 1.32
C GLU A 244 -16.37 1.37 -0.14
N ILE A 245 -15.99 0.22 -0.72
CA ILE A 245 -15.56 0.15 -2.12
C ILE A 245 -16.72 0.48 -3.05
N ARG A 246 -17.93 -0.02 -2.78
CA ARG A 246 -19.12 0.32 -3.56
C ARG A 246 -19.38 1.83 -3.54
N PHE A 247 -19.39 2.42 -2.35
CA PHE A 247 -19.56 3.87 -2.19
C PHE A 247 -18.49 4.65 -2.99
N MET A 248 -17.22 4.26 -2.85
CA MET A 248 -16.10 4.90 -3.53
C MET A 248 -16.17 4.80 -5.06
N VAL A 249 -16.67 3.68 -5.59
CA VAL A 249 -16.90 3.49 -7.03
C VAL A 249 -18.04 4.40 -7.51
N ASP A 250 -19.16 4.46 -6.79
CA ASP A 250 -20.37 5.18 -7.23
C ASP A 250 -20.25 6.70 -7.13
N SER A 251 -19.46 7.18 -6.16
CA SER A 251 -19.20 8.60 -5.93
C SER A 251 -17.92 9.10 -6.60
N ASP A 252 -17.24 8.24 -7.36
CA ASP A 252 -15.90 8.47 -7.93
C ASP A 252 -14.84 8.95 -6.91
N VAL A 253 -15.04 8.60 -5.63
CA VAL A 253 -14.07 8.84 -4.55
C VAL A 253 -12.95 7.81 -4.63
N VAL A 254 -11.70 8.25 -4.69
CA VAL A 254 -10.51 7.38 -4.61
C VAL A 254 -9.78 7.57 -3.28
N GLY A 255 -8.85 6.67 -2.95
CA GLY A 255 -8.04 6.82 -1.73
C GLY A 255 -7.22 8.11 -1.77
N CYS A 256 -7.15 8.84 -0.65
CA CYS A 256 -6.32 10.04 -0.53
C CYS A 256 -6.64 11.18 -1.51
N CYS A 257 -7.85 11.21 -2.07
CA CYS A 257 -8.32 12.33 -2.90
C CYS A 257 -8.76 13.53 -2.07
N TRP A 258 -8.92 14.65 -2.76
CA TRP A 258 -9.51 15.87 -2.21
C TRP A 258 -11.02 15.82 -2.39
N ILE A 259 -11.74 16.09 -1.30
CA ILE A 259 -13.20 16.18 -1.25
C ILE A 259 -13.56 17.64 -1.05
N GLU A 260 -14.53 18.10 -1.82
CA GLU A 260 -15.12 19.43 -1.68
C GLU A 260 -16.59 19.29 -1.30
N LEU A 261 -16.98 20.05 -0.27
CA LEU A 261 -18.37 20.23 0.17
C LEU A 261 -18.82 21.63 -0.21
N PRO A 262 -19.65 21.78 -1.26
CA PRO A 262 -20.10 23.10 -1.71
C PRO A 262 -20.94 23.83 -0.67
N LYS A 263 -20.87 25.16 -0.65
CA LYS A 263 -21.76 26.00 0.15
C LYS A 263 -23.25 25.67 -0.06
N GLY A 264 -24.01 25.67 1.03
CA GLY A 264 -25.43 25.33 1.09
C GLY A 264 -25.75 23.84 0.94
N LYS A 265 -24.74 22.96 0.92
CA LYS A 265 -24.91 21.51 0.73
C LYS A 265 -24.52 20.66 1.92
N TYR A 266 -23.87 21.22 2.93
CA TYR A 266 -23.50 20.51 4.14
C TYR A 266 -24.04 21.25 5.38
N ARG A 267 -24.05 20.55 6.50
CA ARG A 267 -24.44 21.09 7.81
C ARG A 267 -23.30 20.87 8.78
N VAL A 268 -23.04 21.85 9.65
CA VAL A 268 -22.02 21.75 10.69
C VAL A 268 -22.65 21.16 11.95
N ARG A 269 -21.94 20.22 12.61
CA ARG A 269 -22.31 19.72 13.94
C ARG A 269 -21.63 20.55 15.00
N GLU A 270 -22.42 21.09 15.92
CA GLU A 270 -21.94 21.88 17.05
C GLU A 270 -21.67 21.00 18.28
N GLU A 271 -20.86 21.52 19.20
CA GLU A 271 -20.68 20.94 20.52
C GLU A 271 -21.97 21.11 21.34
N ARG A 272 -22.49 20.01 21.90
CA ARG A 272 -23.70 19.99 22.71
C ARG A 272 -23.51 19.08 23.93
N MET A 273 -24.23 19.37 25.01
CA MET A 273 -24.20 18.55 26.21
C MET A 273 -24.78 17.15 25.95
N LEU A 274 -24.22 16.13 26.61
CA LEU A 274 -24.70 14.75 26.54
C LEU A 274 -26.19 14.68 26.94
N GLY A 275 -27.07 14.39 25.98
CA GLY A 275 -28.52 14.26 26.18
C GLY A 275 -29.38 15.26 25.41
N GLU A 276 -28.79 16.30 24.80
CA GLU A 276 -29.48 17.34 24.01
C GLU A 276 -29.43 17.10 22.48
N THR A 277 -29.19 15.86 22.06
CA THR A 277 -29.13 15.50 20.66
C THR A 277 -30.50 15.01 20.19
N ASP A 278 -31.12 15.74 19.28
CA ASP A 278 -32.30 15.28 18.54
C ASP A 278 -31.90 14.78 17.15
N ALA A 279 -32.76 13.99 16.51
CA ALA A 279 -32.52 13.47 15.17
C ALA A 279 -32.43 14.58 14.10
N HIS A 280 -32.80 15.81 14.44
CA HIS A 280 -32.77 16.95 13.53
C HIS A 280 -31.38 17.59 13.49
N ASN A 281 -30.71 17.71 14.63
CA ASN A 281 -29.41 18.36 14.81
C ASN A 281 -28.50 17.49 15.70
N PRO A 282 -27.84 16.47 15.12
CA PRO A 282 -26.90 15.65 15.88
C PRO A 282 -25.71 16.49 16.37
N GLY A 283 -25.35 16.32 17.64
CA GLY A 283 -24.15 16.93 18.21
C GLY A 283 -22.86 16.27 17.70
N LYS A 284 -21.74 16.95 17.91
CA LYS A 284 -20.40 16.47 17.60
C LYS A 284 -20.10 15.14 18.33
N VAL A 285 -19.59 14.14 17.61
CA VAL A 285 -19.20 12.83 18.16
C VAL A 285 -17.72 12.49 17.93
N SER A 286 -16.95 13.40 17.35
CA SER A 286 -15.51 13.24 17.12
C SER A 286 -14.69 14.32 17.81
N LEU A 287 -13.38 14.09 17.89
CA LEU A 287 -12.37 15.04 18.35
C LEU A 287 -11.86 15.97 17.23
N CYS A 288 -12.39 15.86 16.00
CA CYS A 288 -11.98 16.69 14.87
C CYS A 288 -12.38 18.16 15.09
N GLN A 289 -11.69 19.10 14.45
CA GLN A 289 -12.04 20.52 14.57
C GLN A 289 -13.34 20.82 13.82
N TYR A 290 -13.46 20.34 12.58
CA TYR A 290 -14.70 20.38 11.82
C TYR A 290 -15.42 19.03 11.87
N GLU A 291 -16.71 19.06 12.16
CA GLU A 291 -17.58 17.89 12.01
C GLU A 291 -18.82 18.30 11.22
N VAL A 292 -19.10 17.61 10.12
CA VAL A 292 -20.11 18.01 9.14
C VAL A 292 -20.93 16.82 8.65
N ASP A 293 -22.17 17.10 8.24
CA ASP A 293 -23.06 16.16 7.57
C ASP A 293 -23.30 16.60 6.13
N VAL A 294 -23.27 15.66 5.18
CA VAL A 294 -23.55 15.92 3.76
C VAL A 294 -24.30 14.73 3.13
N GLY A 295 -25.16 15.00 2.15
CA GLY A 295 -25.75 13.95 1.32
C GLY A 295 -24.72 13.36 0.35
N TRP A 296 -24.74 12.05 0.13
CA TRP A 296 -23.73 11.38 -0.72
C TRP A 296 -23.66 11.87 -2.17
N THR A 297 -24.73 12.44 -2.70
CA THR A 297 -24.79 13.05 -4.04
C THR A 297 -24.39 14.51 -4.08
N GLN A 298 -24.06 15.12 -2.94
CA GLN A 298 -23.79 16.55 -2.81
C GLN A 298 -22.30 16.89 -2.60
N LEU A 299 -21.45 15.89 -2.34
CA LEU A 299 -20.00 16.06 -2.30
C LEU A 299 -19.39 16.01 -3.70
N ILE A 300 -18.25 16.65 -3.88
CA ILE A 300 -17.46 16.61 -5.11
C ILE A 300 -16.13 15.90 -4.81
N SER A 301 -15.85 14.83 -5.56
CA SER A 301 -14.56 14.14 -5.54
C SER A 301 -13.67 14.72 -6.63
N HIS A 302 -12.49 15.23 -6.24
CA HIS A 302 -11.53 15.78 -7.19
C HIS A 302 -10.50 14.73 -7.62
N PRO A 303 -10.27 14.54 -8.93
CA PRO A 303 -9.20 13.68 -9.41
C PRO A 303 -7.84 14.23 -8.97
N ALA A 304 -6.88 13.33 -8.69
CA ALA A 304 -5.52 13.71 -8.29
C ALA A 304 -4.70 14.24 -9.48
N GLU A 305 -5.10 15.37 -10.04
CA GLU A 305 -4.50 16.03 -11.20
C GLU A 305 -4.41 17.55 -10.94
N GLY A 306 -3.48 18.23 -11.61
CA GLY A 306 -3.26 19.66 -11.43
C GLY A 306 -3.05 20.05 -9.97
N GLU A 307 -3.83 21.01 -9.47
CA GLU A 307 -3.71 21.49 -8.09
C GLU A 307 -4.03 20.44 -7.03
N TYR A 308 -4.88 19.45 -7.33
CA TYR A 308 -5.31 18.40 -6.40
C TYR A 308 -4.31 17.23 -6.32
N GLN A 309 -3.16 17.32 -7.01
CA GLN A 309 -2.02 16.41 -6.78
C GLN A 309 -1.36 16.64 -5.42
N ARG A 310 -1.53 17.83 -4.83
CA ARG A 310 -0.96 18.20 -3.54
C ARG A 310 -1.40 17.27 -2.41
N ILE A 311 -0.62 17.27 -1.33
CA ILE A 311 -0.87 16.50 -0.11
C ILE A 311 -1.05 17.49 1.04
N ALA A 312 -2.10 17.30 1.83
CA ALA A 312 -2.38 18.10 3.03
C ALA A 312 -1.23 17.95 4.06
N PRO A 313 -1.03 18.92 4.98
CA PRO A 313 0.02 18.85 5.99
C PRO A 313 -0.35 17.84 7.11
N LEU A 314 -0.29 16.55 6.78
CA LEU A 314 -0.64 15.45 7.68
C LEU A 314 0.34 15.39 8.86
N ARG A 315 -0.17 15.20 10.07
CA ARG A 315 0.65 14.95 11.27
C ARG A 315 0.96 13.47 11.39
N VAL A 316 2.25 13.12 11.32
CA VAL A 316 2.77 11.77 11.50
C VAL A 316 3.39 11.66 12.89
N LEU A 317 2.77 10.88 13.77
CA LEU A 317 3.27 10.55 15.10
C LEU A 317 4.03 9.22 15.04
N SER A 318 5.32 9.25 15.37
CA SER A 318 6.12 8.06 15.64
C SER A 318 6.38 7.91 17.12
N PHE A 319 6.24 6.71 17.65
CA PHE A 319 6.47 6.45 19.07
C PHE A 319 7.13 5.10 19.30
N ASP A 320 7.75 4.96 20.48
CA ASP A 320 8.43 3.78 20.97
C ASP A 320 8.26 3.68 22.49
N ILE A 321 8.29 2.48 23.06
CA ILE A 321 8.11 2.26 24.51
C ILE A 321 9.26 1.44 25.11
N GLU A 322 9.58 1.74 26.37
CA GLU A 322 10.49 0.93 27.17
C GLU A 322 9.78 0.29 28.35
N CYS A 323 10.13 -0.98 28.61
CA CYS A 323 9.56 -1.77 29.69
C CYS A 323 10.67 -2.32 30.61
N ALA A 324 10.50 -2.21 31.93
CA ALA A 324 11.43 -2.81 32.88
C ALA A 324 11.08 -4.29 33.12
N GLY A 325 11.73 -5.19 32.38
CA GLY A 325 11.49 -6.63 32.46
C GLY A 325 12.27 -7.35 33.57
N ARG A 326 11.83 -8.56 33.88
CA ARG A 326 12.56 -9.52 34.72
C ARG A 326 13.68 -10.20 33.93
N LYS A 327 14.82 -10.46 34.58
CA LYS A 327 16.01 -11.04 33.93
C LYS A 327 15.68 -12.38 33.25
N GLY A 328 15.98 -12.46 31.94
CA GLY A 328 15.79 -13.68 31.14
C GLY A 328 14.34 -13.95 30.70
N ILE A 329 13.39 -13.07 31.01
CA ILE A 329 11.97 -13.19 30.64
C ILE A 329 11.61 -12.02 29.73
N PHE A 330 10.98 -12.31 28.59
CA PHE A 330 10.46 -11.25 27.71
C PHE A 330 9.32 -10.50 28.43
N PRO A 331 9.21 -9.17 28.31
CA PRO A 331 8.22 -8.40 29.07
C PRO A 331 6.77 -8.92 28.92
N GLU A 332 6.08 -9.06 30.05
CA GLU A 332 4.67 -9.46 30.16
C GLU A 332 3.87 -8.28 30.73
N ALA A 333 2.86 -7.79 30.01
CA ALA A 333 2.12 -6.57 30.37
C ALA A 333 1.44 -6.65 31.76
N GLU A 334 1.11 -7.86 32.23
CA GLU A 334 0.49 -8.07 33.53
C GLU A 334 1.46 -7.85 34.70
N LYS A 335 2.78 -7.90 34.46
CA LYS A 335 3.80 -7.89 35.51
C LYS A 335 4.81 -6.76 35.35
N ASP A 336 5.34 -6.61 34.14
CA ASP A 336 6.47 -5.74 33.85
C ASP A 336 5.93 -4.33 33.47
N PRO A 337 6.40 -3.24 34.12
CA PRO A 337 5.88 -1.89 33.90
C PRO A 337 6.44 -1.23 32.64
N VAL A 338 5.61 -0.39 32.01
CA VAL A 338 6.06 0.61 31.04
C VAL A 338 6.71 1.76 31.81
N ILE A 339 7.94 2.09 31.44
CA ILE A 339 8.78 3.05 32.16
C ILE A 339 9.08 4.30 31.34
N GLN A 340 9.11 4.19 30.02
CA GLN A 340 9.26 5.35 29.13
C GLN A 340 8.40 5.19 27.87
N ILE A 341 7.90 6.31 27.36
CA ILE A 341 7.27 6.40 26.04
C ILE A 341 7.85 7.63 25.33
N ALA A 342 8.59 7.43 24.26
CA ALA A 342 9.07 8.52 23.41
C ALA A 342 8.09 8.78 22.27
N SER A 343 7.94 10.03 21.87
CA SER A 343 7.01 10.45 20.83
C SER A 343 7.57 11.61 20.02
N MET A 344 7.63 11.42 18.70
CA MET A 344 8.09 12.38 17.71
C MET A 344 6.95 12.69 16.73
N VAL A 345 6.64 13.96 16.50
CA VAL A 345 5.58 14.36 15.55
C VAL A 345 6.17 15.24 14.47
N GLN A 346 5.88 14.89 13.23
CA GLN A 346 6.34 15.59 12.04
C GLN A 346 5.17 15.90 11.12
N ARG A 347 5.20 17.03 10.42
CA ARG A 347 4.24 17.32 9.35
C ARG A 347 4.77 16.82 8.02
N GLN A 348 3.90 16.23 7.22
CA GLN A 348 4.28 15.72 5.90
C GLN A 348 4.82 16.85 5.03
N GLY A 349 6.04 16.68 4.52
CA GLY A 349 6.75 17.68 3.71
C GLY A 349 7.81 18.49 4.47
N GLU A 350 7.74 18.54 5.81
CA GLU A 350 8.79 19.13 6.65
C GLU A 350 9.95 18.14 6.85
N LYS A 351 11.16 18.65 7.04
CA LYS A 351 12.37 17.83 7.24
C LYS A 351 12.52 17.33 8.67
N GLU A 352 12.05 18.11 9.64
CA GLU A 352 12.32 17.90 11.05
C GLU A 352 11.00 17.71 11.83
N PRO A 353 11.01 16.95 12.93
CA PRO A 353 9.85 16.83 13.81
C PRO A 353 9.71 18.09 14.69
N PHE A 354 8.51 18.67 14.75
CA PHE A 354 8.21 19.87 15.53
C PHE A 354 7.75 19.55 16.97
N ILE A 355 7.48 18.28 17.29
CA ILE A 355 7.23 17.82 18.66
C ILE A 355 8.18 16.67 18.94
N ARG A 356 8.92 16.80 20.04
CA ARG A 356 9.90 15.82 20.52
C ARG A 356 9.69 15.69 22.03
N THR A 357 9.05 14.61 22.46
CA THR A 357 8.62 14.45 23.86
C THR A 357 8.89 13.04 24.35
N VAL A 358 9.34 12.92 25.61
CA VAL A 358 9.48 11.64 26.30
C VAL A 358 8.74 11.67 27.64
N PHE A 359 7.90 10.67 27.87
CA PHE A 359 7.17 10.46 29.10
C PHE A 359 7.95 9.43 29.93
N THR A 360 8.41 9.78 31.13
CA THR A 360 9.25 8.91 31.96
C THR A 360 8.59 8.61 33.30
N LEU A 361 8.76 7.37 33.78
CA LEU A 361 8.47 7.01 35.16
C LEU A 361 9.69 7.40 36.02
N GLN A 362 9.45 8.14 37.11
CA GLN A 362 10.45 8.81 37.94
C GLN A 362 11.14 10.00 37.26
N SER A 363 12.01 10.69 38.00
CA SER A 363 12.72 11.90 37.54
C SER A 363 13.74 11.58 36.45
N CYS A 364 13.83 12.42 35.44
CA CYS A 364 14.79 12.31 34.35
C CYS A 364 15.47 13.66 34.14
N SER A 365 16.78 13.65 33.94
CA SER A 365 17.52 14.88 33.63
C SER A 365 17.10 15.44 32.28
N SER A 366 17.25 16.75 32.09
CA SER A 366 16.86 17.46 30.87
C SER A 366 17.59 16.94 29.62
N ILE A 367 16.90 16.96 28.48
CA ILE A 367 17.44 16.58 27.18
C ILE A 367 17.26 17.78 26.27
N VAL A 368 18.38 18.32 25.78
CA VAL A 368 18.42 19.45 24.83
C VAL A 368 17.54 19.12 23.62
N GLY A 369 16.75 20.08 23.18
CA GLY A 369 15.83 19.96 22.06
C GLY A 369 14.59 19.07 22.29
N SER A 370 14.39 18.51 23.49
CA SER A 370 13.26 17.59 23.76
C SER A 370 12.54 17.89 25.08
N GLN A 371 11.22 17.76 25.09
CA GLN A 371 10.41 17.91 26.31
C GLN A 371 10.41 16.61 27.13
N VAL A 372 10.81 16.68 28.39
CA VAL A 372 10.83 15.54 29.32
C VAL A 372 9.70 15.68 30.34
N LEU A 373 8.79 14.71 30.38
CA LEU A 373 7.63 14.69 31.27
C LEU A 373 7.76 13.54 32.27
N CYS A 374 7.96 13.85 33.56
CA CYS A 374 8.24 12.86 34.60
C CYS A 374 6.99 12.55 35.45
N PHE A 375 6.71 11.27 35.70
CA PHE A 375 5.56 10.82 36.48
C PHE A 375 5.96 9.93 37.67
N THR A 376 5.23 9.99 38.79
CA THR A 376 5.46 9.08 39.93
C THR A 376 4.79 7.73 39.76
N LYS A 377 3.64 7.71 39.09
CA LYS A 377 2.83 6.51 38.89
C LYS A 377 2.70 6.21 37.41
N GLU A 378 2.86 4.95 37.06
CA GLU A 378 2.70 4.46 35.68
C GLU A 378 1.29 4.75 35.13
N SER A 379 0.25 4.69 35.96
CA SER A 379 -1.11 5.04 35.55
C SER A 379 -1.24 6.49 35.08
N GLN A 380 -0.49 7.42 35.68
CA GLN A 380 -0.44 8.82 35.26
C GLN A 380 0.31 8.97 33.95
N LEU A 381 1.43 8.26 33.78
CA LEU A 381 2.18 8.22 32.52
C LEU A 381 1.30 7.77 31.36
N LEU A 382 0.62 6.63 31.50
CA LEU A 382 -0.26 6.08 30.47
C LEU A 382 -1.44 7.02 30.16
N GLN A 383 -2.10 7.55 31.20
CA GLN A 383 -3.19 8.52 31.07
C GLN A 383 -2.73 9.76 30.28
N SER A 384 -1.55 10.28 30.59
CA SER A 384 -0.97 11.47 29.97
C SER A 384 -0.60 11.25 28.52
N TRP A 385 0.00 10.09 28.19
CA TRP A 385 0.31 9.77 26.80
C TRP A 385 -0.95 9.61 25.94
N ALA A 386 -2.01 8.99 26.49
CA ALA A 386 -3.29 8.90 25.78
C ALA A 386 -3.91 10.29 25.53
N GLU A 387 -3.76 11.23 26.47
CA GLU A 387 -4.19 12.62 26.31
C GLU A 387 -3.36 13.40 25.30
N PHE A 388 -2.05 13.18 25.29
CA PHE A 388 -1.15 13.69 24.25
C PHE A 388 -1.58 13.23 22.86
N VAL A 389 -1.84 11.94 22.65
CA VAL A 389 -2.30 11.41 21.35
C VAL A 389 -3.60 12.10 20.89
N ARG A 390 -4.55 12.33 21.80
CA ARG A 390 -5.80 13.04 21.50
C ARG A 390 -5.58 14.52 21.19
N THR A 391 -4.69 15.19 21.92
CA THR A 391 -4.41 16.63 21.78
C THR A 391 -3.61 16.95 20.51
N VAL A 392 -2.59 16.14 20.21
CA VAL A 392 -1.80 16.25 18.98
C VAL A 392 -2.64 15.98 17.75
N ASP A 393 -3.64 15.11 17.88
CA ASP A 393 -4.54 14.69 16.83
C ASP A 393 -3.80 14.21 15.56
N ALA A 394 -2.87 13.28 15.72
CA ALA A 394 -2.10 12.72 14.60
C ALA A 394 -2.98 12.00 13.57
N ASP A 395 -2.66 12.21 12.29
CA ASP A 395 -3.35 11.59 11.14
C ASP A 395 -2.82 10.17 10.88
N ILE A 396 -1.50 10.03 10.99
CA ILE A 396 -0.79 8.76 10.81
C ILE A 396 -0.05 8.45 12.12
N ILE A 397 -0.19 7.22 12.60
CA ILE A 397 0.57 6.69 13.73
C ILE A 397 1.52 5.63 13.19
N THR A 398 2.82 5.82 13.41
CA THR A 398 3.90 4.95 12.97
C THR A 398 4.82 4.60 14.14
N GLY A 399 5.77 3.73 13.86
CA GLY A 399 6.81 3.23 14.74
C GLY A 399 7.38 1.96 14.11
N TYR A 400 8.06 1.15 14.91
CA TYR A 400 8.61 -0.13 14.46
C TYR A 400 8.06 -1.28 15.30
N ASN A 401 7.20 -2.13 14.72
CA ASN A 401 6.52 -3.23 15.42
C ASN A 401 5.40 -2.81 16.39
N ILE A 402 4.87 -1.60 16.22
CA ILE A 402 3.80 -1.03 17.06
C ILE A 402 2.51 -1.85 17.06
N GLN A 403 2.19 -2.55 15.96
CA GLN A 403 0.96 -3.33 15.86
C GLN A 403 1.03 -4.62 16.68
N ASN A 404 2.20 -5.25 16.75
CA ASN A 404 2.37 -6.56 17.38
C ASN A 404 2.98 -6.50 18.78
N PHE A 405 3.63 -5.39 19.14
CA PHE A 405 4.21 -5.18 20.47
C PHE A 405 3.62 -3.95 21.17
N ASP A 406 3.95 -2.73 20.75
CA ASP A 406 3.74 -1.52 21.56
C ASP A 406 2.28 -1.26 21.91
N LEU A 407 1.39 -1.16 20.91
CA LEU A 407 -0.04 -0.88 21.13
C LEU A 407 -0.72 -2.02 21.92
N PRO A 408 -0.51 -3.32 21.59
CA PRO A 408 -1.00 -4.41 22.42
C PRO A 408 -0.52 -4.35 23.87
N TYR A 409 0.77 -4.07 24.07
CA TYR A 409 1.38 -4.03 25.40
C TYR A 409 0.78 -2.90 26.24
N LEU A 410 0.71 -1.69 25.67
CA LEU A 410 0.12 -0.52 26.32
C LEU A 410 -1.35 -0.74 26.71
N LEU A 411 -2.17 -1.33 25.83
CA LEU A 411 -3.58 -1.62 26.12
C LEU A 411 -3.75 -2.63 27.24
N ASN A 412 -3.00 -3.74 27.20
CA ASN A 412 -3.05 -4.77 28.22
C ASN A 412 -2.51 -4.26 29.56
N ARG A 413 -1.46 -3.43 29.54
CA ARG A 413 -0.91 -2.81 30.75
C ARG A 413 -1.90 -1.82 31.37
N ALA A 414 -2.49 -0.95 30.56
CA ALA A 414 -3.51 -0.02 31.01
C ALA A 414 -4.75 -0.74 31.58
N ALA A 415 -5.16 -1.87 30.98
CA ALA A 415 -6.23 -2.71 31.50
C ALA A 415 -5.87 -3.32 32.87
N THR A 416 -4.64 -3.84 33.01
CA THR A 416 -4.11 -4.39 34.26
C THR A 416 -4.12 -3.35 35.39
N LEU A 417 -3.69 -2.12 35.09
CA LEU A 417 -3.65 -1.00 36.02
C LEU A 417 -4.98 -0.25 36.17
N LYS A 418 -6.03 -0.68 35.45
CA LYS A 418 -7.38 -0.09 35.47
C LYS A 418 -7.41 1.38 35.05
N VAL A 419 -6.57 1.79 34.09
CA VAL A 419 -6.54 3.14 33.50
C VAL A 419 -7.69 3.28 32.50
N LYS A 420 -8.87 3.66 33.00
CA LYS A 420 -10.15 3.58 32.25
C LYS A 420 -10.19 4.38 30.96
N LEU A 421 -9.47 5.51 30.88
CA LEU A 421 -9.50 6.43 29.73
C LEU A 421 -8.38 6.19 28.71
N PHE A 422 -7.45 5.27 28.98
CA PHE A 422 -6.39 4.92 28.05
C PHE A 422 -6.91 4.39 26.69
N PRO A 423 -7.86 3.43 26.63
CA PRO A 423 -8.22 2.78 25.37
C PRO A 423 -9.09 3.65 24.44
N TYR A 424 -9.16 4.97 24.62
CA TYR A 424 -9.88 5.88 23.72
C TYR A 424 -8.86 6.67 22.91
N LEU A 425 -8.25 6.00 21.93
CA LEU A 425 -7.14 6.55 21.15
C LEU A 425 -7.55 7.00 19.73
N GLY A 426 -8.71 6.56 19.24
CA GLY A 426 -9.29 7.01 17.97
C GLY A 426 -9.79 8.46 18.00
N ARG A 427 -10.36 8.94 16.89
CA ARG A 427 -10.99 10.27 16.82
C ARG A 427 -12.45 10.28 17.27
N VAL A 428 -13.10 9.13 17.39
CA VAL A 428 -14.53 9.05 17.73
C VAL A 428 -14.70 8.94 19.25
N LEU A 429 -15.52 9.83 19.80
CA LEU A 429 -15.83 9.86 21.22
C LEU A 429 -16.56 8.59 21.64
N GLY A 430 -16.14 8.01 22.78
CA GLY A 430 -16.80 6.85 23.37
C GLY A 430 -16.52 5.49 22.70
N ILE A 431 -15.78 5.43 21.58
CA ILE A 431 -15.35 4.17 20.98
C ILE A 431 -14.01 3.74 21.60
N LYS A 432 -14.00 2.55 22.20
CA LYS A 432 -12.77 1.94 22.72
C LYS A 432 -11.99 1.27 21.59
N SER A 433 -10.69 1.49 21.59
CA SER A 433 -9.70 0.73 20.85
C SER A 433 -9.58 -0.68 21.46
N VAL A 434 -9.82 -1.70 20.63
CA VAL A 434 -9.86 -3.12 20.98
C VAL A 434 -8.98 -3.91 20.02
N LEU A 435 -8.16 -4.80 20.59
CA LEU A 435 -7.29 -5.69 19.84
C LEU A 435 -8.09 -6.83 19.21
N ARG A 436 -7.75 -7.15 17.96
CA ARG A 436 -8.25 -8.33 17.25
C ARG A 436 -7.10 -9.03 16.55
N ASP A 437 -7.04 -10.35 16.67
CA ASP A 437 -6.10 -11.14 15.88
C ASP A 437 -6.55 -11.20 14.43
N SER A 438 -5.58 -11.10 13.52
CA SER A 438 -5.78 -11.16 12.08
C SER A 438 -4.68 -11.99 11.44
N SER A 439 -5.08 -12.94 10.60
CA SER A 439 -4.13 -13.73 9.80
C SER A 439 -4.18 -13.28 8.34
N PHE A 440 -3.00 -13.14 7.74
CA PHE A 440 -2.84 -12.88 6.32
C PHE A 440 -2.00 -13.97 5.69
N GLN A 441 -2.45 -14.51 4.54
CA GLN A 441 -1.71 -15.54 3.83
C GLN A 441 -1.72 -15.27 2.32
N SER A 442 -0.52 -15.35 1.72
CA SER A 442 -0.36 -15.38 0.27
C SER A 442 0.92 -16.13 -0.13
N LYS A 443 0.98 -16.66 -1.35
CA LYS A 443 2.22 -17.26 -1.89
C LYS A 443 3.39 -16.27 -1.90
N GLN A 444 3.13 -14.98 -2.10
CA GLN A 444 4.16 -13.94 -2.19
C GLN A 444 4.70 -13.50 -0.82
N MET A 445 3.83 -13.38 0.19
CA MET A 445 4.19 -12.82 1.51
C MET A 445 4.29 -13.86 2.63
N GLY A 446 3.94 -15.12 2.36
CA GLY A 446 3.82 -16.18 3.36
C GLY A 446 2.55 -16.04 4.21
N ARG A 447 2.48 -16.81 5.29
CA ARG A 447 1.45 -16.67 6.34
C ARG A 447 2.02 -15.82 7.47
N ARG A 448 1.25 -14.84 7.93
CA ARG A 448 1.57 -13.96 9.06
C ARG A 448 0.36 -13.80 9.96
N GLU A 449 0.62 -13.73 11.26
CA GLU A 449 -0.36 -13.42 12.27
C GLU A 449 0.00 -12.06 12.83
N ASN A 450 -0.95 -11.13 12.73
CA ASN A 450 -0.81 -9.75 13.15
C ASN A 450 -1.97 -9.40 14.08
N LYS A 451 -1.77 -8.40 14.94
CA LYS A 451 -2.85 -7.79 15.72
C LYS A 451 -3.31 -6.52 15.02
N ILE A 452 -4.62 -6.31 15.01
CA ILE A 452 -5.26 -5.10 14.50
C ILE A 452 -5.91 -4.38 15.68
N LEU A 453 -5.68 -3.08 15.76
CA LEU A 453 -6.34 -2.19 16.70
C LEU A 453 -7.26 -1.23 15.93
N ASN A 454 -8.48 -0.98 16.40
CA ASN A 454 -9.30 0.09 15.85
C ASN A 454 -8.90 1.46 16.45
N MET A 455 -8.66 2.42 15.56
CA MET A 455 -8.37 3.83 15.87
C MET A 455 -9.04 4.69 14.80
N GLU A 456 -10.37 4.79 14.86
CA GLU A 456 -11.20 5.40 13.82
C GLU A 456 -10.67 6.80 13.46
N GLY A 457 -10.41 7.03 12.17
CA GLY A 457 -9.91 8.28 11.64
C GLY A 457 -8.40 8.51 11.76
N ARG A 458 -7.65 7.51 12.24
CA ARG A 458 -6.18 7.52 12.27
C ARG A 458 -5.63 6.32 11.53
N VAL A 459 -4.66 6.56 10.63
CA VAL A 459 -4.02 5.49 9.86
C VAL A 459 -2.83 4.94 10.63
N GLN A 460 -2.87 3.66 10.99
CA GLN A 460 -1.71 2.96 11.55
C GLN A 460 -0.79 2.52 10.41
N PHE A 461 0.45 2.97 10.44
CA PHE A 461 1.46 2.74 9.40
C PHE A 461 2.72 2.14 10.02
N ASP A 462 2.65 0.88 10.44
CA ASP A 462 3.79 0.17 11.06
C ASP A 462 4.90 -0.12 10.04
N LEU A 463 6.07 0.49 10.24
CA LEU A 463 7.18 0.39 9.30
C LEU A 463 7.69 -1.04 9.14
N LEU A 464 7.63 -1.88 10.19
CA LEU A 464 8.04 -3.27 10.09
C LEU A 464 7.18 -4.02 9.06
N GLN A 465 5.86 -3.78 9.07
CA GLN A 465 4.95 -4.42 8.12
C GLN A 465 5.22 -3.98 6.68
N VAL A 466 5.51 -2.70 6.48
CA VAL A 466 5.89 -2.14 5.18
C VAL A 466 7.18 -2.76 4.67
N LEU A 467 8.23 -2.81 5.51
CA LEU A 467 9.51 -3.41 5.12
C LEU A 467 9.38 -4.89 4.81
N LEU A 468 8.63 -5.65 5.61
CA LEU A 468 8.40 -7.07 5.37
C LEU A 468 7.58 -7.33 4.08
N ARG A 469 6.82 -6.34 3.60
CA ARG A 469 6.00 -6.44 2.39
C ARG A 469 6.80 -6.05 1.14
N ASP A 470 7.53 -4.94 1.21
CA ASP A 470 8.13 -4.30 0.04
C ASP A 470 9.61 -4.66 -0.15
N TYR A 471 10.31 -5.09 0.92
CA TYR A 471 11.74 -5.40 0.89
C TYR A 471 12.02 -6.86 1.24
N LYS A 472 13.12 -7.39 0.69
CA LYS A 472 13.64 -8.75 0.95
C LYS A 472 15.00 -8.68 1.64
N LEU A 473 15.00 -8.45 2.95
CA LEU A 473 16.20 -8.28 3.78
C LEU A 473 16.58 -9.58 4.50
N ARG A 474 17.83 -9.69 4.96
CA ARG A 474 18.30 -10.83 5.78
C ARG A 474 17.82 -10.73 7.24
N SER A 475 17.81 -9.52 7.78
CA SER A 475 17.30 -9.20 9.11
C SER A 475 16.34 -8.01 9.00
N TYR A 476 15.31 -8.02 9.84
CA TYR A 476 14.31 -6.96 9.96
C TYR A 476 14.30 -6.37 11.38
N THR A 477 15.43 -6.43 12.11
CA THR A 477 15.56 -5.63 13.34
C THR A 477 15.75 -4.16 12.99
N LEU A 478 15.26 -3.24 13.84
CA LEU A 478 15.38 -1.80 13.61
C LEU A 478 16.83 -1.37 13.37
N ASN A 479 17.78 -1.92 14.14
CA ASN A 479 19.22 -1.67 13.95
C ASN A 479 19.71 -2.13 12.57
N ALA A 480 19.33 -3.33 12.11
CA ALA A 480 19.79 -3.85 10.83
C ALA A 480 19.23 -3.04 9.64
N VAL A 481 17.96 -2.64 9.70
CA VAL A 481 17.34 -1.86 8.62
C VAL A 481 17.82 -0.40 8.64
N SER A 482 18.06 0.18 9.83
CA SER A 482 18.67 1.50 9.97
C SER A 482 20.09 1.51 9.41
N PHE A 483 20.89 0.50 9.71
CA PHE A 483 22.22 0.38 9.12
C PHE A 483 22.14 0.21 7.60
N HIS A 484 21.25 -0.65 7.11
CA HIS A 484 21.10 -0.90 5.68
C HIS A 484 20.70 0.35 4.89
N PHE A 485 19.71 1.10 5.36
CA PHE A 485 19.16 2.24 4.64
C PHE A 485 19.76 3.58 5.04
N LEU A 486 20.03 3.83 6.32
CA LEU A 486 20.53 5.10 6.84
C LEU A 486 22.05 5.13 7.03
N GLN A 487 22.73 3.96 7.03
CA GLN A 487 24.15 3.83 7.42
C GLN A 487 24.42 4.27 8.86
N GLU A 488 23.40 4.14 9.72
CA GLU A 488 23.48 4.45 11.15
C GLU A 488 23.28 3.18 11.97
N GLN A 489 24.04 3.08 13.06
CA GLN A 489 23.85 2.03 14.06
C GLN A 489 23.14 2.62 15.27
N LYS A 490 22.23 1.83 15.84
CA LYS A 490 21.62 2.13 17.13
C LYS A 490 22.65 1.85 18.24
N GLU A 491 22.64 2.66 19.31
CA GLU A 491 23.39 2.33 20.53
C GLU A 491 22.80 1.04 21.13
N ASP A 492 23.62 0.02 21.39
CA ASP A 492 23.12 -1.28 21.86
C ASP A 492 22.89 -1.27 23.38
N VAL A 493 21.69 -0.87 23.79
CA VAL A 493 21.21 -1.08 25.17
C VAL A 493 20.55 -2.45 25.24
N GLN A 494 21.25 -3.42 25.84
CA GLN A 494 20.70 -4.77 26.04
C GLN A 494 19.49 -4.73 26.98
N HIS A 495 18.46 -5.53 26.68
CA HIS A 495 17.23 -5.54 27.48
C HIS A 495 17.47 -5.85 28.98
N SER A 496 18.53 -6.61 29.29
CA SER A 496 18.88 -6.95 30.67
C SER A 496 19.37 -5.78 31.51
N ILE A 497 19.85 -4.69 30.90
CA ILE A 497 20.36 -3.52 31.62
C ILE A 497 19.33 -2.39 31.75
N ILE A 498 18.21 -2.45 31.01
CA ILE A 498 17.14 -1.43 31.05
C ILE A 498 16.62 -1.26 32.47
N THR A 499 16.34 -2.36 33.16
CA THR A 499 15.86 -2.36 34.55
C THR A 499 16.88 -1.73 35.51
N ASP A 500 18.18 -1.97 35.29
CA ASP A 500 19.24 -1.39 36.11
C ASP A 500 19.40 0.12 35.86
N LEU A 501 19.31 0.56 34.59
CA LEU A 501 19.33 1.98 34.23
C LEU A 501 18.13 2.74 34.80
N GLN A 502 16.95 2.13 34.78
CA GLN A 502 15.74 2.70 35.37
C GLN A 502 15.86 2.88 36.89
N ASN A 503 16.39 1.87 37.58
CA ASN A 503 16.55 1.86 39.04
C ASN A 503 17.76 2.68 39.54
N GLY A 504 18.58 3.20 38.62
CA GLY A 504 19.68 4.10 38.94
C GLY A 504 19.21 5.53 39.29
N ASN A 505 19.86 6.51 38.68
CA ASN A 505 19.59 7.93 38.94
C ASN A 505 18.93 8.62 37.72
N GLU A 506 18.72 9.92 37.82
CA GLU A 506 18.11 10.72 36.75
C GLU A 506 18.94 10.74 35.46
N GLN A 507 20.27 10.61 35.53
CA GLN A 507 21.16 10.58 34.38
C GLN A 507 21.12 9.21 33.67
N THR A 508 21.04 8.11 34.41
CA THR A 508 20.85 6.78 33.81
C THR A 508 19.50 6.68 33.10
N ARG A 509 18.45 7.29 33.67
CA ARG A 509 17.13 7.42 33.02
C ARG A 509 17.16 8.37 31.82
N ARG A 510 17.97 9.45 31.86
CA ARG A 510 18.21 10.33 30.71
C ARG A 510 18.84 9.58 29.54
N ARG A 511 19.86 8.74 29.80
CA ARG A 511 20.45 7.89 28.75
C ARG A 511 19.41 6.96 28.11
N LEU A 512 18.57 6.32 28.93
CA LEU A 512 17.48 5.49 28.43
C LEU A 512 16.45 6.30 27.62
N ALA A 513 16.16 7.53 28.04
CA ALA A 513 15.23 8.42 27.33
C ALA A 513 15.79 8.88 25.97
N VAL A 514 17.08 9.20 25.87
CA VAL A 514 17.75 9.51 24.59
C VAL A 514 17.71 8.29 23.66
N TYR A 515 17.95 7.10 24.19
CA TYR A 515 17.80 5.84 23.45
C TYR A 515 16.38 5.63 22.90
N CYS A 516 15.36 5.79 23.75
CA CYS A 516 13.96 5.65 23.34
C CYS A 516 13.55 6.74 22.32
N LEU A 517 14.04 7.98 22.49
CA LEU A 517 13.84 9.06 21.50
C LEU A 517 14.47 8.74 20.14
N LYS A 518 15.67 8.14 20.11
CA LYS A 518 16.29 7.69 18.86
C LYS A 518 15.45 6.61 18.18
N ASP A 519 14.93 5.66 18.95
CA ASP A 519 14.07 4.58 18.46
C ASP A 519 12.72 5.06 17.93
N ALA A 520 12.12 6.09 18.57
CA ALA A 520 10.94 6.75 18.04
C ALA A 520 11.24 7.57 16.77
N TYR A 521 12.46 8.08 16.59
CA TYR A 521 12.83 8.93 15.46
C TYR A 521 13.29 8.17 14.20
N LEU A 522 14.00 7.04 14.36
CA LEU A 522 14.47 6.21 13.24
C LEU A 522 13.35 5.80 12.26
N PRO A 523 12.13 5.39 12.72
CA PRO A 523 11.02 5.11 11.84
C PRO A 523 10.58 6.30 10.98
N LEU A 524 10.57 7.54 11.51
CA LEU A 524 10.26 8.74 10.71
C LEU A 524 11.28 8.91 9.58
N ARG A 525 12.57 8.83 9.92
CA ARG A 525 13.65 8.97 8.92
C ARG A 525 13.60 7.89 7.86
N LEU A 526 13.32 6.65 8.24
CA LEU A 526 13.15 5.54 7.30
C LEU A 526 11.92 5.75 6.40
N LEU A 527 10.78 6.17 6.95
CA LEU A 527 9.58 6.48 6.16
C LEU A 527 9.85 7.57 5.12
N GLN A 528 10.58 8.63 5.50
CA GLN A 528 10.95 9.71 4.60
C GLN A 528 11.94 9.23 3.53
N LYS A 529 13.02 8.55 3.92
CA LYS A 529 14.05 8.07 2.99
C LYS A 529 13.49 7.09 1.96
N LEU A 530 12.54 6.25 2.36
CA LEU A 530 11.89 5.25 1.50
C LEU A 530 10.60 5.77 0.86
N MET A 531 10.20 7.02 1.15
CA MET A 531 9.00 7.69 0.65
C MET A 531 7.72 6.86 0.85
N CYS A 532 7.62 6.10 1.94
CA CYS A 532 6.59 5.08 2.11
C CYS A 532 5.17 5.65 2.07
N VAL A 533 4.92 6.73 2.83
CA VAL A 533 3.59 7.37 2.91
C VAL A 533 3.15 7.86 1.54
N ILE A 534 4.02 8.60 0.84
CA ILE A 534 3.75 9.14 -0.50
C ILE A 534 3.43 8.01 -1.49
N ASN A 535 4.28 6.98 -1.54
CA ASN A 535 4.11 5.84 -2.45
C ASN A 535 2.77 5.12 -2.23
N TYR A 536 2.35 4.98 -0.97
CA TYR A 536 1.08 4.33 -0.61
C TYR A 536 -0.12 5.24 -0.89
N MET A 537 -0.03 6.55 -0.65
CA MET A 537 -1.09 7.50 -1.03
C MET A 537 -1.31 7.50 -2.55
N GLU A 538 -0.24 7.54 -3.34
CA GLU A 538 -0.34 7.46 -4.80
C GLU A 538 -0.89 6.12 -5.29
N MET A 539 -0.51 5.01 -4.65
CA MET A 539 -1.11 3.70 -4.91
C MET A 539 -2.62 3.71 -4.62
N ALA A 540 -3.06 4.34 -3.53
CA ALA A 540 -4.46 4.43 -3.15
C ALA A 540 -5.27 5.27 -4.16
N ARG A 541 -4.68 6.39 -4.63
CA ARG A 541 -5.24 7.26 -5.69
C ARG A 541 -5.39 6.50 -7.02
N VAL A 542 -4.34 5.81 -7.46
CA VAL A 542 -4.31 5.06 -8.74
C VAL A 542 -5.24 3.85 -8.76
N THR A 543 -5.37 3.15 -7.64
CA THR A 543 -6.17 1.92 -7.56
C THR A 543 -7.57 2.13 -7.03
N GLY A 544 -7.87 3.32 -6.49
CA GLY A 544 -9.20 3.69 -6.01
C GLY A 544 -9.63 2.95 -4.75
N VAL A 545 -8.67 2.51 -3.91
CA VAL A 545 -8.93 1.81 -2.64
C VAL A 545 -8.53 2.69 -1.44
N PRO A 546 -9.08 2.46 -0.23
CA PRO A 546 -8.64 3.15 0.99
C PRO A 546 -7.15 2.93 1.28
N LEU A 547 -6.49 3.90 1.92
CA LEU A 547 -5.07 3.81 2.29
C LEU A 547 -4.79 2.60 3.19
N THR A 548 -5.68 2.34 4.16
CA THR A 548 -5.60 1.22 5.11
C THR A 548 -5.65 -0.15 4.43
N TYR A 549 -6.29 -0.27 3.26
CA TYR A 549 -6.37 -1.53 2.50
C TYR A 549 -5.01 -1.92 1.91
N LEU A 550 -4.11 -0.95 1.68
CA LEU A 550 -2.78 -1.24 1.14
C LEU A 550 -1.90 -1.99 2.15
N LEU A 551 -2.15 -1.81 3.45
CA LEU A 551 -1.43 -2.48 4.53
C LEU A 551 -2.11 -3.81 4.91
N SER A 552 -3.44 -3.83 4.95
CA SER A 552 -4.22 -4.97 5.45
C SER A 552 -4.66 -5.98 4.38
N ARG A 553 -4.70 -5.60 3.09
CA ARG A 553 -5.19 -6.43 1.99
C ARG A 553 -4.12 -6.66 0.91
N GLY A 554 -4.34 -7.70 0.11
CA GLY A 554 -3.47 -8.09 -1.02
C GLY A 554 -3.75 -7.31 -2.31
N GLN A 555 -3.13 -7.73 -3.42
CA GLN A 555 -3.25 -7.03 -4.71
C GLN A 555 -4.64 -7.16 -5.35
N GLN A 556 -5.42 -8.21 -5.05
CA GLN A 556 -6.70 -8.49 -5.73
C GLN A 556 -7.72 -7.36 -5.56
N ILE A 557 -7.81 -6.74 -4.38
CA ILE A 557 -8.83 -5.70 -4.13
C ILE A 557 -8.62 -4.44 -4.98
N LYS A 558 -7.36 -4.15 -5.33
CA LYS A 558 -6.98 -3.02 -6.20
C LYS A 558 -7.51 -3.22 -7.61
N VAL A 559 -7.30 -4.41 -8.18
CA VAL A 559 -7.77 -4.76 -9.53
C VAL A 559 -9.29 -4.81 -9.56
N VAL A 560 -9.94 -5.35 -8.51
CA VAL A 560 -11.40 -5.37 -8.38
C VAL A 560 -11.98 -3.95 -8.38
N SER A 561 -11.39 -3.02 -7.61
CA SER A 561 -11.81 -1.61 -7.59
C SER A 561 -11.73 -0.99 -8.99
N GLN A 562 -10.60 -1.14 -9.68
CA GLN A 562 -10.40 -0.62 -11.04
C GLN A 562 -11.39 -1.23 -12.04
N LEU A 563 -11.63 -2.54 -11.95
CA LEU A 563 -12.56 -3.26 -12.80
C LEU A 563 -14.00 -2.79 -12.60
N LEU A 564 -14.44 -2.59 -11.36
CA LEU A 564 -15.79 -2.07 -11.05
C LEU A 564 -16.00 -0.66 -11.60
N ARG A 565 -15.01 0.23 -11.46
CA ARG A 565 -15.09 1.61 -11.99
C ARG A 565 -15.26 1.63 -13.50
N GLN A 566 -14.50 0.80 -14.21
CA GLN A 566 -14.60 0.73 -15.68
C GLN A 566 -15.84 -0.02 -16.14
N ALA A 567 -16.24 -1.09 -15.45
CA ALA A 567 -17.48 -1.82 -15.74
C ALA A 567 -18.71 -0.92 -15.60
N MET A 568 -18.75 -0.07 -14.56
CA MET A 568 -19.84 0.88 -14.35
C MET A 568 -20.00 1.86 -15.53
N LYS A 569 -18.90 2.40 -16.06
CA LYS A 569 -18.91 3.32 -17.22
C LYS A 569 -19.45 2.67 -18.49
N GLN A 570 -19.32 1.36 -18.63
CA GLN A 570 -19.78 0.60 -19.80
C GLN A 570 -21.11 -0.14 -19.57
N GLY A 571 -21.78 0.06 -18.43
CA GLY A 571 -23.04 -0.62 -18.13
C GLY A 571 -22.92 -2.13 -17.88
N LEU A 572 -21.73 -2.59 -17.49
CA LEU A 572 -21.42 -3.99 -17.21
C LEU A 572 -21.57 -4.29 -15.72
N VAL A 573 -21.96 -5.53 -15.39
CA VAL A 573 -22.02 -6.03 -14.01
C VAL A 573 -21.12 -7.24 -13.81
N MET A 574 -20.38 -7.25 -12.70
CA MET A 574 -19.45 -8.34 -12.38
C MET A 574 -20.15 -9.51 -11.68
N PRO A 575 -20.09 -10.75 -12.22
CA PRO A 575 -20.69 -11.91 -11.57
C PRO A 575 -19.92 -12.32 -10.31
N VAL A 576 -20.63 -12.96 -9.37
CA VAL A 576 -20.00 -13.64 -8.24
C VAL A 576 -19.66 -15.07 -8.67
N VAL A 577 -18.38 -15.32 -8.96
CA VAL A 577 -17.89 -16.65 -9.32
C VAL A 577 -17.45 -17.38 -8.05
N LYS A 578 -17.84 -18.65 -7.90
CA LYS A 578 -17.35 -19.49 -6.81
C LYS A 578 -15.91 -19.92 -7.14
N PRO A 579 -14.95 -19.76 -6.21
CA PRO A 579 -13.61 -20.25 -6.43
C PRO A 579 -13.65 -21.79 -6.44
N GLU A 580 -13.42 -22.37 -7.59
CA GLU A 580 -13.21 -23.82 -7.74
C GLU A 580 -11.70 -24.07 -7.84
N GLY A 581 -11.20 -25.05 -7.08
CA GLY A 581 -9.81 -25.48 -7.20
C GLY A 581 -9.59 -26.11 -8.56
N GLY A 582 -8.83 -25.44 -9.43
CA GLY A 582 -8.44 -25.95 -10.74
C GLY A 582 -7.03 -26.53 -10.73
N GLU A 583 -6.66 -27.21 -11.80
CA GLU A 583 -5.27 -27.63 -12.03
C GLU A 583 -4.37 -26.41 -12.33
N ASP A 584 -3.09 -26.49 -11.92
CA ASP A 584 -2.10 -25.48 -12.30
C ASP A 584 -1.92 -25.46 -13.83
N TYR A 585 -1.64 -24.28 -14.39
CA TYR A 585 -1.48 -24.11 -15.83
C TYR A 585 -0.01 -23.90 -16.25
N THR A 586 0.29 -24.20 -17.51
CA THR A 586 1.65 -24.03 -18.04
C THR A 586 2.07 -22.56 -18.05
N GLY A 587 3.12 -22.24 -17.30
CA GLY A 587 3.71 -20.91 -17.17
C GLY A 587 4.61 -20.50 -18.34
N ALA A 588 5.56 -19.60 -18.07
CA ALA A 588 6.53 -19.11 -19.05
C ALA A 588 7.56 -20.18 -19.46
N THR A 589 8.15 -20.01 -20.66
CA THR A 589 9.29 -20.80 -21.12
C THR A 589 10.60 -20.19 -20.66
N VAL A 590 11.56 -21.05 -20.32
CA VAL A 590 12.96 -20.67 -20.11
C VAL A 590 13.79 -21.43 -21.14
N ILE A 591 14.47 -20.69 -22.02
CA ILE A 591 15.36 -21.26 -23.04
C ILE A 591 16.51 -21.99 -22.33
N GLU A 592 16.89 -23.15 -22.85
CA GLU A 592 18.03 -23.90 -22.29
C GLU A 592 19.32 -23.06 -22.38
N PRO A 593 20.02 -22.85 -21.25
CA PRO A 593 21.23 -22.04 -21.25
C PRO A 593 22.39 -22.80 -21.91
N GLU A 594 23.09 -22.12 -22.80
CA GLU A 594 24.45 -22.52 -23.19
C GLU A 594 25.38 -22.14 -22.04
N LYS A 595 25.62 -23.09 -21.14
CA LYS A 595 26.40 -22.85 -19.93
C LYS A 595 27.84 -22.56 -20.28
N GLY A 596 28.44 -21.59 -19.61
CA GLY A 596 29.83 -21.25 -19.82
C GLY A 596 30.23 -19.89 -19.30
N TYR A 597 31.52 -19.62 -19.43
CA TYR A 597 32.12 -18.31 -19.25
C TYR A 597 32.30 -17.65 -20.63
N TYR A 598 31.69 -16.49 -20.81
CA TYR A 598 31.71 -15.71 -22.03
C TYR A 598 32.58 -14.47 -21.80
N SER A 599 33.77 -14.49 -22.40
CA SER A 599 34.71 -13.37 -22.45
C SER A 599 34.43 -12.42 -23.62
N VAL A 600 33.21 -12.42 -24.14
CA VAL A 600 32.72 -11.55 -25.23
C VAL A 600 31.43 -10.84 -24.77
N PRO A 601 31.12 -9.64 -25.28
CA PRO A 601 29.90 -8.93 -24.96
C PRO A 601 28.61 -9.72 -25.30
N ILE A 602 27.69 -9.79 -24.34
CA ILE A 602 26.36 -10.42 -24.51
C ILE A 602 25.30 -9.34 -24.38
N ALA A 603 24.55 -9.09 -25.46
CA ALA A 603 23.45 -8.12 -25.45
C ALA A 603 22.18 -8.75 -24.86
N THR A 604 21.47 -8.02 -24.01
CA THR A 604 20.18 -8.45 -23.45
C THR A 604 19.06 -7.59 -24.04
N LEU A 605 18.08 -8.26 -24.66
CA LEU A 605 16.87 -7.65 -25.20
C LEU A 605 15.67 -8.12 -24.37
N ASP A 606 14.81 -7.21 -23.93
CA ASP A 606 13.70 -7.50 -23.01
C ASP A 606 12.39 -6.86 -23.48
N PHE A 607 11.26 -7.56 -23.30
CA PHE A 607 9.95 -7.05 -23.68
C PHE A 607 9.41 -6.06 -22.65
N SER A 608 9.11 -4.84 -23.08
CA SER A 608 8.57 -3.81 -22.20
C SER A 608 7.14 -4.16 -21.77
N SER A 609 6.97 -4.52 -20.50
CA SER A 609 5.67 -4.90 -19.91
C SER A 609 4.98 -6.04 -20.68
N LEU A 610 5.70 -7.14 -20.92
CA LEU A 610 5.27 -8.26 -21.78
C LEU A 610 3.79 -8.64 -21.63
N TYR A 611 3.36 -9.06 -20.43
CA TYR A 611 1.99 -9.56 -20.24
C TYR A 611 0.90 -8.50 -20.45
N PRO A 612 1.01 -7.29 -19.87
CA PRO A 612 0.12 -6.19 -20.25
C PRO A 612 0.06 -5.94 -21.76
N SER A 613 1.21 -5.94 -22.44
CA SER A 613 1.29 -5.69 -23.88
C SER A 613 0.61 -6.79 -24.71
N ILE A 614 0.75 -8.06 -24.32
CA ILE A 614 0.02 -9.18 -24.94
C ILE A 614 -1.49 -9.03 -24.77
N MET A 615 -1.95 -8.72 -23.55
CA MET A 615 -3.37 -8.56 -23.26
C MET A 615 -3.99 -7.44 -24.11
N MET A 616 -3.30 -6.31 -24.29
CA MET A 616 -3.76 -5.21 -25.13
C MET A 616 -3.72 -5.57 -26.62
N ALA A 617 -2.58 -6.06 -27.13
CA ALA A 617 -2.39 -6.35 -28.55
C ALA A 617 -3.37 -7.39 -29.10
N HIS A 618 -3.76 -8.36 -28.27
CA HIS A 618 -4.66 -9.45 -28.63
C HIS A 618 -6.07 -9.31 -28.03
N ASN A 619 -6.40 -8.15 -27.44
CA ASN A 619 -7.71 -7.84 -26.88
C ASN A 619 -8.24 -8.87 -25.87
N LEU A 620 -7.37 -9.39 -24.99
CA LEU A 620 -7.70 -10.45 -24.04
C LEU A 620 -8.41 -9.89 -22.81
N CYS A 621 -9.68 -10.25 -22.63
CA CYS A 621 -10.50 -9.76 -21.53
C CYS A 621 -11.65 -10.73 -21.20
N TYR A 622 -12.18 -10.64 -19.97
CA TYR A 622 -13.44 -11.28 -19.58
C TYR A 622 -14.57 -10.99 -20.58
N THR A 623 -14.69 -9.75 -21.05
CA THR A 623 -15.80 -9.30 -21.91
C THR A 623 -15.65 -9.69 -23.38
N THR A 624 -14.48 -10.21 -23.78
CA THR A 624 -14.14 -10.58 -25.16
C THR A 624 -13.96 -12.08 -25.35
N LEU A 625 -13.90 -12.86 -24.26
CA LEU A 625 -13.81 -14.31 -24.28
C LEU A 625 -15.08 -14.95 -24.90
N LEU A 626 -14.90 -15.79 -25.91
CA LEU A 626 -15.98 -16.57 -26.52
C LEU A 626 -16.09 -17.93 -25.84
N GLN A 627 -17.30 -18.25 -25.36
CA GLN A 627 -17.62 -19.57 -24.86
C GLN A 627 -17.73 -20.57 -26.02
N LYS A 628 -17.46 -21.85 -25.76
CA LYS A 628 -17.54 -22.92 -26.77
C LYS A 628 -18.90 -22.92 -27.48
N GLY A 629 -18.90 -22.94 -28.82
CA GLY A 629 -20.11 -22.92 -29.64
C GLY A 629 -20.81 -21.55 -29.74
N SER A 630 -20.24 -20.49 -29.17
CA SER A 630 -20.86 -19.14 -29.19
C SER A 630 -20.57 -18.38 -30.47
N ALA A 631 -19.45 -18.66 -31.12
CA ALA A 631 -19.09 -18.01 -32.39
C ALA A 631 -20.15 -18.32 -33.46
N GLU A 632 -20.55 -19.59 -33.59
CA GLU A 632 -21.56 -20.04 -34.54
C GLU A 632 -22.94 -19.48 -34.19
N LYS A 633 -23.32 -19.50 -32.90
CA LYS A 633 -24.61 -18.96 -32.43
C LYS A 633 -24.77 -17.46 -32.66
N LEU A 634 -23.68 -16.71 -32.55
CA LEU A 634 -23.64 -15.27 -32.76
C LEU A 634 -23.42 -14.88 -34.23
N GLY A 635 -23.24 -15.86 -35.13
CA GLY A 635 -22.97 -15.61 -36.54
C GLY A 635 -21.63 -14.90 -36.79
N LEU A 636 -20.64 -15.10 -35.91
CA LEU A 636 -19.32 -14.50 -36.05
C LEU A 636 -18.49 -15.23 -37.11
N THR A 637 -17.82 -14.45 -37.95
CA THR A 637 -16.91 -14.98 -38.98
C THR A 637 -15.49 -15.15 -38.40
N PRO A 638 -14.61 -15.94 -39.04
CA PRO A 638 -13.20 -16.03 -38.64
C PRO A 638 -12.45 -14.70 -38.63
N GLU A 639 -12.98 -13.66 -39.29
CA GLU A 639 -12.40 -12.32 -39.26
C GLU A 639 -12.72 -11.56 -37.97
N ASP A 640 -13.75 -11.96 -37.23
CA ASP A 640 -14.27 -11.27 -36.05
C ASP A 640 -13.56 -11.68 -34.74
N PHE A 641 -12.84 -12.80 -34.75
CA PHE A 641 -12.17 -13.34 -33.57
C PHE A 641 -10.75 -13.83 -33.88
N ILE A 642 -9.98 -14.07 -32.82
CA ILE A 642 -8.68 -14.72 -32.88
C ILE A 642 -8.74 -16.05 -32.13
N LYS A 643 -7.87 -16.99 -32.51
CA LYS A 643 -7.61 -18.21 -31.76
C LYS A 643 -6.25 -18.10 -31.09
N THR A 644 -6.18 -18.31 -29.79
CA THR A 644 -4.94 -18.24 -29.02
C THR A 644 -4.12 -19.52 -29.17
N PRO A 645 -2.82 -19.53 -28.80
CA PRO A 645 -1.99 -20.73 -28.86
C PRO A 645 -2.52 -21.88 -27.99
N THR A 646 -3.33 -21.60 -26.98
CA THR A 646 -3.99 -22.59 -26.11
C THR A 646 -5.32 -23.08 -26.67
N GLY A 647 -5.83 -22.43 -27.72
CA GLY A 647 -7.05 -22.82 -28.43
C GLY A 647 -8.30 -22.03 -28.05
N ASP A 648 -8.18 -21.08 -27.12
CA ASP A 648 -9.28 -20.20 -26.69
C ASP A 648 -9.61 -19.17 -27.78
N LEU A 649 -10.86 -18.71 -27.80
CA LEU A 649 -11.35 -17.76 -28.80
C LEU A 649 -11.67 -16.42 -28.15
N PHE A 650 -11.19 -15.33 -28.73
CA PHE A 650 -11.46 -13.96 -28.27
C PHE A 650 -11.89 -13.08 -29.44
N VAL A 651 -12.94 -12.28 -29.27
CA VAL A 651 -13.35 -11.31 -30.31
C VAL A 651 -12.32 -10.21 -30.48
N LYS A 652 -12.14 -9.72 -31.71
CA LYS A 652 -11.26 -8.60 -32.03
C LYS A 652 -11.83 -7.28 -31.51
N SER A 653 -10.94 -6.29 -31.37
CA SER A 653 -11.31 -4.94 -30.91
C SER A 653 -12.30 -4.23 -31.83
N SER A 654 -12.34 -4.59 -33.12
CA SER A 654 -13.34 -4.12 -34.09
C SER A 654 -14.77 -4.51 -33.71
N VAL A 655 -14.95 -5.65 -33.03
CA VAL A 655 -16.25 -6.11 -32.54
C VAL A 655 -16.53 -5.54 -31.16
N ARG A 656 -15.59 -5.72 -30.22
CA ARG A 656 -15.65 -5.18 -28.86
C ARG A 656 -14.24 -4.90 -28.35
N LYS A 657 -14.02 -3.69 -27.83
CA LYS A 657 -12.84 -3.38 -27.02
C LYS A 657 -13.00 -3.97 -25.60
N GLY A 658 -11.99 -4.71 -25.14
CA GLY A 658 -12.02 -5.34 -23.83
C GLY A 658 -11.75 -4.36 -22.69
N LEU A 659 -12.36 -4.61 -21.52
CA LEU A 659 -12.16 -3.81 -20.30
C LEU A 659 -10.72 -3.86 -19.76
N LEU A 660 -10.07 -5.03 -19.81
CA LEU A 660 -8.70 -5.17 -19.30
C LEU A 660 -7.70 -4.40 -20.18
N PRO A 661 -7.75 -4.49 -21.52
CA PRO A 661 -7.01 -3.59 -22.40
C PRO A 661 -7.24 -2.10 -22.08
N ASP A 662 -8.49 -1.66 -21.90
CA ASP A 662 -8.80 -0.26 -21.53
C ASP A 662 -8.11 0.16 -20.23
N ILE A 663 -8.22 -0.66 -19.18
CA ILE A 663 -7.55 -0.41 -17.89
C ILE A 663 -6.03 -0.31 -18.05
N LEU A 664 -5.44 -1.22 -18.82
CA LEU A 664 -3.99 -1.25 -19.03
C LEU A 664 -3.50 -0.05 -19.84
N GLU A 665 -4.25 0.36 -20.87
CA GLU A 665 -3.97 1.58 -21.64
C GLU A 665 -4.01 2.82 -20.75
N ASP A 666 -5.05 2.96 -19.92
CA ASP A 666 -5.19 4.07 -18.96
C ASP A 666 -4.01 4.12 -17.98
N LEU A 667 -3.65 2.97 -17.38
CA LEU A 667 -2.54 2.87 -16.43
C LEU A 667 -1.18 3.20 -17.08
N LEU A 668 -0.92 2.69 -18.28
CA LEU A 668 0.34 2.93 -18.98
C LEU A 668 0.43 4.36 -19.52
N SER A 669 -0.67 4.92 -20.01
CA SER A 669 -0.77 6.31 -20.46
C SER A 669 -0.54 7.28 -19.29
N ALA A 670 -1.23 7.05 -18.16
CA ALA A 670 -1.00 7.81 -16.93
C ALA A 670 0.45 7.70 -16.46
N ARG A 671 1.08 6.51 -16.57
CA ARG A 671 2.48 6.32 -16.19
C ARG A 671 3.42 7.13 -17.08
N LYS A 672 3.15 7.15 -18.39
CA LYS A 672 3.91 7.94 -19.35
C LYS A 672 3.81 9.44 -19.05
N LYS A 673 2.62 9.94 -18.73
CA LYS A 673 2.41 11.34 -18.29
C LYS A 673 3.17 11.65 -17.00
N ALA A 674 3.02 10.82 -15.96
CA ALA A 674 3.74 11.00 -14.69
C ALA A 674 5.27 11.02 -14.87
N LYS A 675 5.84 10.14 -15.70
CA LYS A 675 7.27 10.18 -16.03
C LYS A 675 7.69 11.42 -16.81
N ALA A 676 6.82 11.99 -17.64
CA ALA A 676 7.10 13.21 -18.38
C ALA A 676 7.07 14.44 -17.48
N GLU A 677 6.10 14.51 -16.55
CA GLU A 677 6.01 15.54 -15.51
C GLU A 677 7.21 15.47 -14.56
N LEU A 678 7.58 14.27 -14.11
CA LEU A 678 8.74 14.04 -13.23
C LEU A 678 10.05 14.59 -13.81
N LYS A 679 10.23 14.53 -15.13
CA LYS A 679 11.42 15.07 -15.82
C LYS A 679 11.45 16.61 -15.83
N LYS A 680 10.30 17.27 -15.77
CA LYS A 680 10.16 18.74 -15.83
C LYS A 680 10.11 19.39 -14.46
N GLU A 681 9.60 18.68 -13.46
CA GLU A 681 9.45 19.19 -12.10
C GLU A 681 10.81 19.55 -11.50
N THR A 682 10.85 20.58 -10.66
CA THR A 682 12.04 21.06 -9.96
C THR A 682 11.90 20.93 -8.45
N ASP A 683 10.67 21.03 -7.93
CA ASP A 683 10.39 20.90 -6.51
C ASP A 683 10.69 19.47 -6.00
N PRO A 684 11.57 19.31 -4.99
CA PRO A 684 11.94 17.99 -4.50
C PRO A 684 10.76 17.17 -3.98
N PHE A 685 9.81 17.79 -3.28
CA PHE A 685 8.67 17.07 -2.71
C PHE A 685 7.71 16.59 -3.81
N LYS A 686 7.37 17.45 -4.77
CA LYS A 686 6.55 17.07 -5.93
C LYS A 686 7.22 16.00 -6.79
N LYS A 687 8.55 16.00 -6.93
CA LYS A 687 9.28 14.89 -7.59
C LYS A 687 9.03 13.55 -6.91
N GLN A 688 9.06 13.53 -5.57
CA GLN A 688 8.80 12.30 -4.80
C GLN A 688 7.36 11.81 -5.04
N VAL A 689 6.39 12.72 -5.05
CA VAL A 689 4.98 12.40 -5.38
C VAL A 689 4.85 11.81 -6.79
N LEU A 690 5.47 12.43 -7.79
CA LEU A 690 5.42 11.96 -9.17
C LEU A 690 6.14 10.62 -9.38
N ASP A 691 7.26 10.37 -8.68
CA ASP A 691 7.95 9.09 -8.73
C ASP A 691 7.11 7.98 -8.04
N GLY A 692 6.53 8.26 -6.88
CA GLY A 692 5.60 7.34 -6.22
C GLY A 692 4.42 6.98 -7.11
N ARG A 693 3.87 7.96 -7.83
CA ARG A 693 2.80 7.76 -8.81
C ARG A 693 3.21 6.84 -9.97
N GLN A 694 4.36 7.06 -10.59
CA GLN A 694 4.78 6.21 -11.72
C GLN A 694 5.09 4.76 -11.28
N LEU A 695 5.63 4.57 -10.07
CA LEU A 695 5.82 3.25 -9.49
C LEU A 695 4.49 2.55 -9.20
N ALA A 696 3.53 3.28 -8.63
CA ALA A 696 2.20 2.75 -8.35
C ALA A 696 1.48 2.26 -9.61
N LEU A 697 1.56 3.05 -10.69
CA LEU A 697 0.99 2.71 -11.99
C LEU A 697 1.66 1.47 -12.60
N LYS A 698 2.99 1.35 -12.49
CA LYS A 698 3.73 0.16 -12.94
C LYS A 698 3.29 -1.11 -12.21
N ILE A 699 3.23 -1.06 -10.88
CA ILE A 699 2.85 -2.22 -10.05
C ILE A 699 1.41 -2.63 -10.33
N SER A 700 0.51 -1.65 -10.49
CA SER A 700 -0.90 -1.90 -10.80
C SER A 700 -1.06 -2.61 -12.14
N ALA A 701 -0.40 -2.12 -13.21
CA ALA A 701 -0.46 -2.75 -14.53
C ALA A 701 0.03 -4.22 -14.51
N ASN A 702 1.13 -4.49 -13.82
CA ASN A 702 1.66 -5.85 -13.68
C ASN A 702 0.74 -6.79 -12.88
N SER A 703 -0.09 -6.24 -11.98
CA SER A 703 -0.99 -7.02 -11.12
C SER A 703 -2.25 -7.49 -11.84
N VAL A 704 -2.65 -6.84 -12.94
CA VAL A 704 -3.88 -7.18 -13.69
C VAL A 704 -3.82 -8.61 -14.24
N TYR A 705 -2.70 -9.02 -14.86
CA TYR A 705 -2.53 -10.40 -15.32
C TYR A 705 -2.59 -11.41 -14.16
N GLY A 706 -1.91 -11.11 -13.05
CA GLY A 706 -1.88 -12.01 -11.89
C GLY A 706 -3.26 -12.21 -11.27
N PHE A 707 -4.16 -11.24 -11.41
CA PHE A 707 -5.54 -11.32 -10.95
C PHE A 707 -6.36 -12.36 -11.74
N THR A 708 -6.22 -12.41 -13.07
CA THR A 708 -6.98 -13.37 -13.90
C THR A 708 -6.58 -14.82 -13.61
N GLY A 709 -5.31 -15.07 -13.26
CA GLY A 709 -4.78 -16.41 -12.98
C GLY A 709 -4.97 -16.89 -11.54
N ALA A 710 -5.50 -16.05 -10.65
CA ALA A 710 -5.65 -16.39 -9.24
C ALA A 710 -6.91 -17.23 -8.99
N GLN A 711 -6.78 -18.55 -9.04
CA GLN A 711 -7.87 -19.52 -8.77
C GLN A 711 -8.59 -19.27 -7.43
N VAL A 712 -7.82 -18.98 -6.38
CA VAL A 712 -8.35 -18.50 -5.10
C VAL A 712 -8.46 -16.98 -5.17
N GLY A 713 -9.53 -16.49 -5.79
CA GLY A 713 -9.76 -15.06 -6.03
C GLY A 713 -11.22 -14.72 -6.28
N LYS A 714 -11.51 -13.42 -6.45
CA LYS A 714 -12.87 -12.93 -6.68
C LYS A 714 -13.40 -13.19 -8.09
N LEU A 715 -12.53 -13.33 -9.09
CA LEU A 715 -12.91 -13.51 -10.50
C LEU A 715 -11.83 -14.22 -11.33
N PRO A 716 -11.52 -15.50 -11.07
CA PRO A 716 -10.57 -16.26 -11.88
C PRO A 716 -11.05 -16.41 -13.32
N CYS A 717 -10.14 -16.34 -14.29
CA CYS A 717 -10.34 -16.72 -15.69
C CYS A 717 -9.00 -17.24 -16.24
N LEU A 718 -8.82 -18.55 -16.16
CA LEU A 718 -7.57 -19.23 -16.50
C LEU A 718 -7.30 -19.18 -18.00
N GLU A 719 -8.34 -19.12 -18.83
CA GLU A 719 -8.27 -19.02 -20.28
C GLU A 719 -7.45 -17.79 -20.72
N ILE A 720 -7.64 -16.65 -20.03
CA ILE A 720 -6.85 -15.44 -20.27
C ILE A 720 -5.39 -15.69 -19.88
N SER A 721 -5.13 -16.21 -18.68
CA SER A 721 -3.76 -16.40 -18.20
C SER A 721 -2.98 -17.42 -19.01
N GLN A 722 -3.62 -18.52 -19.41
CA GLN A 722 -3.07 -19.55 -20.29
C GLN A 722 -2.78 -19.00 -21.69
N SER A 723 -3.70 -18.20 -22.24
CA SER A 723 -3.50 -17.54 -23.53
C SER A 723 -2.33 -16.55 -23.49
N VAL A 724 -2.22 -15.75 -22.42
CA VAL A 724 -1.11 -14.81 -22.22
C VAL A 724 0.23 -15.53 -22.16
N THR A 725 0.34 -16.62 -21.37
CA THR A 725 1.59 -17.39 -21.32
C THR A 725 1.85 -18.12 -22.64
N GLY A 726 0.81 -18.59 -23.32
CA GLY A 726 0.90 -19.18 -24.67
C GLY A 726 1.53 -18.23 -25.68
N PHE A 727 1.02 -17.00 -25.77
CA PHE A 727 1.61 -15.97 -26.62
C PHE A 727 3.04 -15.62 -26.19
N GLY A 728 3.31 -15.50 -24.89
CA GLY A 728 4.66 -15.24 -24.39
C GLY A 728 5.69 -16.30 -24.84
N ARG A 729 5.30 -17.59 -24.81
CA ARG A 729 6.14 -18.69 -25.30
C ARG A 729 6.38 -18.64 -26.81
N GLN A 730 5.35 -18.31 -27.58
CA GLN A 730 5.49 -18.17 -29.04
C GLN A 730 6.39 -16.98 -29.39
N MET A 731 6.21 -15.85 -28.71
CA MET A 731 6.95 -14.62 -28.97
C MET A 731 8.44 -14.77 -28.67
N ILE A 732 8.83 -15.41 -27.55
CA ILE A 732 10.24 -15.58 -27.22
C ILE A 732 10.95 -16.51 -28.22
N GLU A 733 10.28 -17.56 -28.68
CA GLU A 733 10.82 -18.46 -29.73
C GLU A 733 10.94 -17.74 -31.08
N GLN A 734 9.92 -16.96 -31.45
CA GLN A 734 9.97 -16.13 -32.66
C GLN A 734 11.10 -15.10 -32.59
N THR A 735 11.28 -14.42 -31.45
CA THR A 735 12.39 -13.48 -31.23
C THR A 735 13.74 -14.17 -31.42
N LYS A 736 13.92 -15.38 -30.87
CA LYS A 736 15.14 -16.16 -31.07
C LYS A 736 15.41 -16.40 -32.56
N GLN A 737 14.42 -16.94 -33.28
CA GLN A 737 14.56 -17.27 -34.70
C GLN A 737 14.86 -16.03 -35.56
N LEU A 738 14.19 -14.90 -35.27
CA LEU A 738 14.40 -13.64 -35.98
C LEU A 738 15.82 -13.12 -35.77
N VAL A 739 16.33 -13.13 -34.53
CA VAL A 739 17.69 -12.67 -34.21
C VAL A 739 18.74 -13.56 -34.88
N GLU A 740 18.62 -14.88 -34.74
CA GLU A 740 19.61 -15.84 -35.28
C GLU A 740 19.60 -15.91 -36.81
N SER A 741 18.48 -15.59 -37.47
CA SER A 741 18.40 -15.59 -38.95
C SER A 741 18.88 -14.29 -39.59
N LYS A 742 18.62 -13.12 -38.97
CA LYS A 742 19.01 -11.83 -39.53
C LYS A 742 20.49 -11.52 -39.32
N TYR A 743 20.99 -11.68 -38.10
CA TYR A 743 22.32 -11.21 -37.72
C TYR A 743 23.38 -12.28 -38.01
N THR A 744 23.64 -12.51 -39.29
CA THR A 744 24.56 -13.56 -39.78
C THR A 744 25.65 -13.00 -40.70
N ILE A 745 26.73 -13.76 -40.87
CA ILE A 745 27.81 -13.45 -41.81
C ILE A 745 27.27 -13.32 -43.23
N ALA A 746 26.33 -14.19 -43.61
CA ALA A 746 25.68 -14.17 -44.92
C ALA A 746 24.93 -12.85 -45.19
N ASN A 747 24.41 -12.21 -44.15
CA ASN A 747 23.71 -10.92 -44.24
C ASN A 747 24.63 -9.71 -43.99
N GLY A 748 25.95 -9.91 -44.00
CA GLY A 748 26.95 -8.84 -43.91
C GLY A 748 27.34 -8.43 -42.48
N TYR A 749 26.98 -9.21 -41.45
CA TYR A 749 27.43 -8.99 -40.07
C TYR A 749 28.78 -9.69 -39.79
N GLN A 750 29.47 -9.27 -38.73
CA GLN A 750 30.82 -9.79 -38.39
C GLN A 750 30.83 -11.26 -37.97
N ALA A 751 29.72 -11.74 -37.41
CA ALA A 751 29.57 -13.09 -36.89
C ALA A 751 28.11 -13.51 -36.92
N ASP A 752 27.87 -14.82 -36.83
CA ASP A 752 26.54 -15.37 -36.64
C ASP A 752 26.09 -15.19 -35.19
N ALA A 753 25.03 -14.40 -35.02
CA ALA A 753 24.42 -14.17 -33.72
C ALA A 753 23.77 -15.45 -33.20
N LYS A 754 23.86 -15.66 -31.89
CA LYS A 754 23.29 -16.82 -31.22
C LYS A 754 22.62 -16.44 -29.92
N VAL A 755 21.40 -16.91 -29.69
CA VAL A 755 20.72 -16.74 -28.40
C VAL A 755 21.19 -17.83 -27.45
N ILE A 756 21.99 -17.42 -26.47
CA ILE A 756 22.62 -18.35 -25.52
C ILE A 756 21.76 -18.61 -24.28
N TYR A 757 20.79 -17.73 -24.01
CA TYR A 757 19.84 -17.89 -22.91
C TYR A 757 18.61 -17.01 -23.11
N GLY A 758 17.52 -17.33 -22.42
CA GLY A 758 16.34 -16.49 -22.31
C GLY A 758 15.46 -16.91 -21.15
N ASP A 759 14.88 -15.94 -20.46
CA ASP A 759 13.98 -16.16 -19.31
C ASP A 759 12.73 -15.31 -19.51
N THR A 760 11.61 -15.97 -19.81
CA THR A 760 10.26 -15.40 -19.90
C THR A 760 10.07 -14.29 -20.94
N ASP A 761 10.63 -13.11 -20.69
CA ASP A 761 10.49 -11.86 -21.44
C ASP A 761 11.80 -11.36 -22.04
N SER A 762 12.93 -11.96 -21.67
CA SER A 762 14.25 -11.53 -22.12
C SER A 762 15.02 -12.60 -22.90
N VAL A 763 15.81 -12.16 -23.87
CA VAL A 763 16.77 -12.98 -24.62
C VAL A 763 18.18 -12.41 -24.48
N MET A 764 19.16 -13.29 -24.31
CA MET A 764 20.58 -12.96 -24.19
C MET A 764 21.30 -13.45 -25.43
N VAL A 765 21.81 -12.49 -26.20
CA VAL A 765 22.32 -12.68 -27.56
C VAL A 765 23.83 -12.50 -27.57
N LYS A 766 24.54 -13.54 -27.97
CA LYS A 766 25.94 -13.45 -28.39
C LYS A 766 25.97 -12.95 -29.83
N LEU A 767 26.27 -11.67 -30.02
CA LEU A 767 26.34 -11.03 -31.35
C LEU A 767 27.67 -11.27 -32.06
N GLY A 768 28.69 -11.77 -31.34
CA GLY A 768 30.02 -12.07 -31.89
C GLY A 768 30.85 -10.83 -32.26
N VAL A 769 30.54 -9.67 -31.67
CA VAL A 769 31.34 -8.44 -31.77
C VAL A 769 32.26 -8.29 -30.56
N ASP A 770 33.41 -7.65 -30.74
CA ASP A 770 34.46 -7.62 -29.71
C ASP A 770 34.29 -6.53 -28.64
N THR A 771 33.51 -5.48 -28.94
CA THR A 771 33.39 -4.29 -28.07
C THR A 771 31.99 -4.11 -27.50
N VAL A 772 31.90 -3.59 -26.28
CA VAL A 772 30.64 -3.25 -25.62
C VAL A 772 29.87 -2.21 -26.43
N SER A 773 30.54 -1.19 -26.97
CA SER A 773 29.90 -0.15 -27.79
C SER A 773 29.19 -0.76 -29.00
N ARG A 774 29.88 -1.63 -29.74
CA ARG A 774 29.28 -2.26 -30.92
C ARG A 774 28.14 -3.21 -30.54
N ALA A 775 28.27 -3.94 -29.43
CA ALA A 775 27.18 -4.78 -28.93
C ALA A 775 25.94 -3.98 -28.54
N MET A 776 26.11 -2.79 -27.95
CA MET A 776 25.01 -1.88 -27.64
C MET A 776 24.33 -1.35 -28.91
N GLU A 777 25.09 -0.96 -29.93
CA GLU A 777 24.55 -0.48 -31.21
C GLU A 777 23.72 -1.56 -31.92
N VAL A 778 24.32 -2.73 -32.13
CA VAL A 778 23.65 -3.86 -32.81
C VAL A 778 22.50 -4.39 -31.95
N GLY A 779 22.62 -4.37 -30.63
CA GLY A 779 21.53 -4.72 -29.72
C GLY A 779 20.32 -3.79 -29.83
N ARG A 780 20.54 -2.47 -29.97
CA ARG A 780 19.46 -1.50 -30.21
C ARG A 780 18.80 -1.71 -31.58
N GLU A 781 19.60 -1.94 -32.62
CA GLU A 781 19.12 -2.27 -33.96
C GLU A 781 18.25 -3.54 -33.94
N ALA A 782 18.73 -4.60 -33.27
CA ALA A 782 18.00 -5.85 -33.12
C ALA A 782 16.68 -5.67 -32.37
N ALA A 783 16.67 -4.91 -31.27
CA ALA A 783 15.45 -4.62 -30.53
C ALA A 783 14.40 -3.91 -31.39
N GLU A 784 14.80 -2.88 -32.15
CA GLU A 784 13.90 -2.12 -33.02
C GLU A 784 13.37 -2.98 -34.17
N TRP A 785 14.25 -3.74 -34.84
CA TRP A 785 13.85 -4.58 -35.96
C TRP A 785 12.95 -5.74 -35.51
N VAL A 786 13.29 -6.43 -34.43
CA VAL A 786 12.42 -7.51 -33.90
C VAL A 786 11.07 -6.94 -33.47
N SER A 787 11.03 -5.76 -32.85
CA SER A 787 9.76 -5.10 -32.49
C SER A 787 8.85 -4.87 -33.69
N SER A 788 9.39 -4.60 -34.88
CA SER A 788 8.59 -4.39 -36.09
C SER A 788 7.82 -5.63 -36.58
N HIS A 789 8.12 -6.82 -36.06
CA HIS A 789 7.45 -8.08 -36.40
C HIS A 789 6.29 -8.42 -35.46
N PHE A 790 6.07 -7.63 -34.41
CA PHE A 790 5.01 -7.85 -33.43
C PHE A 790 3.93 -6.77 -33.52
N THR A 791 2.71 -7.14 -33.15
CA THR A 791 1.58 -6.22 -33.10
C THR A 791 1.79 -5.18 -31.99
N PRO A 792 1.71 -3.86 -32.29
CA PRO A 792 1.74 -2.83 -31.25
C PRO A 792 0.67 -3.07 -30.16
N PRO A 793 0.94 -2.75 -28.88
CA PRO A 793 2.09 -2.03 -28.34
C PRO A 793 3.26 -2.94 -27.90
N ILE A 794 3.31 -4.19 -28.37
CA ILE A 794 4.43 -5.10 -28.05
C ILE A 794 5.73 -4.48 -28.59
N LYS A 795 6.70 -4.33 -27.71
CA LYS A 795 8.00 -3.75 -28.02
C LYS A 795 9.10 -4.46 -27.26
N LEU A 796 10.14 -4.85 -27.98
CA LEU A 796 11.40 -5.32 -27.44
C LEU A 796 12.33 -4.12 -27.27
N GLU A 797 13.02 -4.04 -26.15
CA GLU A 797 13.95 -2.96 -25.82
C GLU A 797 15.32 -3.52 -25.52
N PHE A 798 16.36 -2.85 -26.02
CA PHE A 798 17.71 -3.09 -25.55
C PHE A 798 17.81 -2.62 -24.10
N GLU A 799 18.20 -3.53 -23.20
CA GLU A 799 18.32 -3.21 -21.78
C GLU A 799 19.77 -2.96 -21.37
N LYS A 800 20.68 -3.85 -21.78
CA LYS A 800 22.06 -3.90 -21.27
C LYS A 800 22.97 -4.80 -22.08
N VAL A 801 24.28 -4.69 -21.83
CA VAL A 801 25.31 -5.66 -22.23
C VAL A 801 25.97 -6.24 -20.98
N TYR A 802 26.24 -7.55 -20.98
CA TYR A 802 27.14 -8.19 -20.02
C TYR A 802 28.53 -8.39 -20.62
N TYR A 803 29.59 -7.96 -19.92
CA TYR A 803 30.97 -8.17 -20.35
C TYR A 803 32.01 -8.12 -19.20
N PRO A 804 32.55 -9.26 -18.72
CA PRO A 804 32.26 -10.63 -19.14
C PRO A 804 30.94 -11.16 -18.56
N TYR A 805 30.52 -12.35 -19.01
CA TYR A 805 29.28 -13.01 -18.60
C TYR A 805 29.50 -14.47 -18.18
N LEU A 806 29.00 -14.87 -17.02
CA LEU A 806 29.08 -16.22 -16.47
C LEU A 806 27.67 -16.81 -16.34
N LEU A 807 27.35 -17.78 -17.19
CA LEU A 807 26.06 -18.46 -17.20
C LEU A 807 26.21 -19.89 -16.64
N ILE A 808 25.68 -20.10 -15.44
CA ILE A 808 25.85 -21.36 -14.70
C ILE A 808 24.67 -22.31 -14.98
N ASN A 809 23.44 -21.81 -14.85
CA ASN A 809 22.23 -22.60 -15.05
C ASN A 809 21.01 -21.69 -15.30
N LYS A 810 19.83 -22.30 -15.52
CA LYS A 810 18.57 -21.57 -15.55
C LYS A 810 18.43 -20.72 -14.29
N LYS A 811 18.16 -19.43 -14.47
CA LYS A 811 18.00 -18.42 -13.40
C LYS A 811 19.23 -18.27 -12.50
N ARG A 812 20.42 -18.72 -12.94
CA ARG A 812 21.69 -18.64 -12.19
C ARG A 812 22.82 -18.15 -13.08
N TYR A 813 23.16 -16.86 -12.95
CA TYR A 813 24.20 -16.22 -13.75
C TYR A 813 24.74 -14.95 -13.08
N ALA A 814 25.94 -14.54 -13.50
CA ALA A 814 26.58 -13.29 -13.09
C ALA A 814 27.26 -12.61 -14.28
N GLY A 815 27.41 -11.29 -14.22
CA GLY A 815 28.15 -10.55 -15.24
C GLY A 815 28.31 -9.08 -14.90
N LEU A 816 29.29 -8.42 -15.52
CA LEU A 816 29.42 -6.96 -15.40
C LEU A 816 28.40 -6.28 -16.28
N TYR A 817 27.57 -5.44 -15.67
CA TYR A 817 26.39 -4.83 -16.24
C TYR A 817 26.76 -3.48 -16.87
N PHE A 818 26.54 -3.32 -18.17
CA PHE A 818 26.72 -2.05 -18.89
C PHE A 818 25.38 -1.61 -19.47
N SER A 819 24.88 -0.42 -19.09
CA SER A 819 23.65 0.14 -19.67
C SER A 819 23.86 1.54 -20.26
N SER A 820 24.44 2.45 -19.48
CA SER A 820 24.46 3.88 -19.81
C SER A 820 25.69 4.30 -20.63
N SER A 821 26.82 3.63 -20.39
CA SER A 821 28.09 3.85 -21.08
C SER A 821 28.70 2.53 -21.49
N ALA A 822 29.44 2.53 -22.60
CA ALA A 822 30.24 1.39 -23.02
C ALA A 822 31.59 1.31 -22.28
N ASP A 823 32.05 2.42 -21.69
CA ASP A 823 33.39 2.54 -21.11
C ASP A 823 33.45 2.05 -19.64
N THR A 824 32.34 2.20 -18.91
CA THR A 824 32.26 1.89 -17.48
C THR A 824 31.07 0.99 -17.20
N HIS A 825 31.32 -0.09 -16.44
CA HIS A 825 30.24 -0.94 -15.95
C HIS A 825 29.52 -0.28 -14.77
N ASP A 826 28.21 -0.50 -14.65
CA ASP A 826 27.38 0.07 -13.59
C ASP A 826 27.52 -0.73 -12.29
N LYS A 827 27.57 -2.07 -12.39
CA LYS A 827 27.69 -3.01 -11.27
C LYS A 827 28.01 -4.42 -11.73
N MET A 828 28.41 -5.29 -10.80
CA MET A 828 28.35 -6.73 -10.97
C MET A 828 26.94 -7.23 -10.65
N ASP A 829 26.24 -7.77 -11.63
CA ASP A 829 24.90 -8.31 -11.44
C ASP A 829 24.97 -9.80 -11.13
N CYS A 830 24.21 -10.25 -10.13
CA CYS A 830 24.15 -11.65 -9.69
C CYS A 830 22.68 -12.08 -9.62
N LYS A 831 22.30 -13.10 -10.37
CA LYS A 831 20.92 -13.62 -10.41
C LYS A 831 20.90 -15.06 -9.94
N GLY A 832 20.13 -15.32 -8.88
CA GLY A 832 19.90 -16.66 -8.32
C GLY A 832 21.11 -17.38 -7.72
N ILE A 833 22.29 -16.75 -7.73
CA ILE A 833 23.51 -17.23 -7.10
C ILE A 833 23.42 -17.02 -5.58
N GLU A 834 24.21 -17.79 -4.84
CA GLU A 834 24.29 -17.83 -3.39
C GLU A 834 24.58 -16.46 -2.73
N THR A 835 25.13 -15.49 -3.49
CA THR A 835 25.39 -14.10 -3.04
C THR A 835 24.12 -13.32 -2.73
N VAL A 836 23.04 -13.54 -3.50
CA VAL A 836 21.75 -12.83 -3.37
C VAL A 836 20.69 -13.65 -2.63
N ARG A 837 21.01 -14.89 -2.30
CA ARG A 837 20.17 -15.79 -1.52
C ARG A 837 20.34 -15.54 -0.01
N ARG A 838 19.28 -15.79 0.77
CA ARG A 838 19.20 -15.47 2.20
C ARG A 838 19.17 -16.70 3.11
N ASP A 839 19.07 -17.89 2.52
CA ASP A 839 19.08 -19.19 3.19
C ASP A 839 20.50 -19.69 3.50
N ASN A 840 21.54 -18.92 3.15
CA ASN A 840 22.95 -19.28 3.35
C ASN A 840 23.63 -18.35 4.37
N CYS A 841 24.69 -18.82 5.03
CA CYS A 841 25.51 -17.97 5.92
C CYS A 841 26.19 -16.82 5.14
N THR A 842 26.52 -15.74 5.84
CA THR A 842 27.18 -14.56 5.23
C THR A 842 28.57 -14.86 4.71
N LEU A 843 29.29 -15.82 5.33
CA LEU A 843 30.60 -16.27 4.86
C LEU A 843 30.56 -16.76 3.41
N VAL A 844 29.59 -17.62 3.06
CA VAL A 844 29.43 -18.14 1.70
C VAL A 844 29.12 -17.01 0.71
N ALA A 845 28.22 -16.09 1.07
CA ALA A 845 27.88 -14.95 0.23
C ALA A 845 29.10 -14.05 -0.02
N ASN A 846 29.86 -13.74 1.04
CA ASN A 846 31.06 -12.90 0.94
C ASN A 846 32.15 -13.59 0.11
N LEU A 847 32.43 -14.87 0.36
CA LEU A 847 33.43 -15.63 -0.38
C LEU A 847 33.11 -15.67 -1.88
N ILE A 848 31.87 -16.02 -2.24
CA ILE A 848 31.47 -16.08 -3.65
C ILE A 848 31.49 -14.68 -4.29
N ASN A 849 31.08 -13.64 -3.57
CA ASN A 849 31.17 -12.27 -4.07
C ASN A 849 32.62 -11.87 -4.37
N THR A 850 33.55 -12.15 -3.44
CA THR A 850 34.98 -11.91 -3.65
C THR A 850 35.52 -12.72 -4.82
N CYS A 851 35.19 -14.01 -4.93
CA CYS A 851 35.60 -14.83 -6.08
C CYS A 851 35.09 -14.28 -7.41
N LEU A 852 33.82 -13.89 -7.49
CA LEU A 852 33.25 -13.29 -8.70
C LEU A 852 33.90 -11.94 -9.02
N GLN A 853 34.19 -11.12 -8.01
CA GLN A 853 34.91 -9.86 -8.20
C GLN A 853 36.29 -10.09 -8.79
N THR A 854 37.08 -11.00 -8.21
CA THR A 854 38.41 -11.33 -8.73
C THR A 854 38.32 -11.91 -10.15
N ILE A 855 37.38 -12.81 -10.43
CA ILE A 855 37.24 -13.46 -11.75
C ILE A 855 36.73 -12.50 -12.84
N LEU A 856 35.74 -11.66 -12.53
CA LEU A 856 35.03 -10.84 -13.52
C LEU A 856 35.61 -9.44 -13.69
N ILE A 857 36.11 -8.83 -12.60
CA ILE A 857 36.65 -7.46 -12.58
C ILE A 857 38.17 -7.49 -12.72
N ASP A 858 38.87 -8.15 -11.79
CA ASP A 858 40.34 -8.10 -11.74
C ASP A 858 41.00 -8.97 -12.81
N ARG A 859 40.30 -10.05 -13.20
CA ARG A 859 40.70 -11.09 -14.16
C ARG A 859 42.01 -11.78 -13.76
#